data_AF-A0A7K4PV92-F1
#
_entry.id   AF-A0A7K4PV92-F1
#
_cell.length_a   1.000
_cell.length_b   1.000
_cell.length_c   1.000
_cell.angle_alpha   90.00
_cell.angle_beta   90.00
_cell.angle_gamma   90.00
#
_symmetry.space_group_name_H-M   'P 1'
#
loop_
_entity.id
_entity.type
_entity.pdbx_description
1 polymer ?
#
loop_
_entity_poly.entity_id
_entity_poly.type
_entity_poly.pdbx_seq_one_letter_code
_entity_poly.pdbx_strand_id
1 'polypeptide(L)'
;QFQGGEHCYYQGKIRGNSVSFVALSTCHGLHGMFYDGNHTYLIEPDENYTSDDDFHFHSVYKSKLFEFPSVDLPSEFWQTNSTSQNFVVRPRHKRRKRQVRQIPRKVEEETKYIELMIVNDHLMCKKHRLSVGHTNSYAKSVVNMADLIYKEQLNTRIVLVAMETWATDNKFTISENPLVTLREFMKYRRDFIREKSDAVHLFSGSRFQSSRSGVAHTGGICSLLKGGGVNEFGKPDLMAVTLAQTLAQNIGIFSDRRKLLSGECKCEDMWSGCIMGDMGYYLPSKFSECDIEEYHEFLNNGGGACLFNKPTKLLDPPECGNGFVEDGEECDCGTIAECASEGGECCNTCTLTAGSQCSNGLCCRKCRFEPKGVLCREAVNDCDIAENCTGNSSQCSPNIHKMDGYSCDNRQGICFGGRCKTRDRQCKYIWGEKVTAADRYCYEKLNIEGTEKGNCGRDKDSWVQCNKQDVLCGYLLCSNISSVPRLGELDGEITTSILHYGKVYNCSGGHVKLDEDTDLGYVENGTPCGPDMVCLDHRCLPTEAFNFSTCPGTTDSQICSGHGVCSNEIKCVCDRFWGGDDCSAHIKDDLFFDKDAINKGVVSTNIIIGAIAGTILVLALVLGITAWGYKQIPQGDYVKKPGEADSFYSDMPPGVSTNSASSSKKRSNGLSHSWSERIPDTKHISDICENGRPRSNSWQGNIGGNRKKVRGKRFRPRSNSTETLSPAKSPSSSTGSIASSRKYPYPMPPLPDEEKKVNRQSARVCVPLL
;
A
#
# COMPACT_ATOMS: atom_id res chain seq x y z
N GLN A 1 23.60 24.54 -18.24
CA GLN A 1 22.57 23.51 -18.49
C GLN A 1 23.06 22.24 -17.85
N PHE A 2 22.43 21.83 -16.76
CA PHE A 2 22.47 20.44 -16.30
C PHE A 2 21.18 19.77 -16.75
N GLN A 3 21.25 18.47 -17.06
CA GLN A 3 20.11 17.63 -17.38
C GLN A 3 20.14 16.44 -16.41
N GLY A 4 18.97 16.08 -15.90
CA GLY A 4 18.84 15.28 -14.67
C GLY A 4 18.63 16.21 -13.47
N GLY A 5 17.52 16.01 -12.76
CA GLY A 5 17.42 16.42 -11.36
C GLY A 5 18.00 15.29 -10.53
N GLU A 6 18.87 15.60 -9.58
CA GLU A 6 19.45 14.59 -8.69
C GLU A 6 18.36 14.07 -7.74
N HIS A 7 18.32 12.75 -7.50
CA HIS A 7 17.38 12.18 -6.55
C HIS A 7 17.68 12.74 -5.15
N CYS A 8 16.68 13.36 -4.53
CA CYS A 8 16.83 14.27 -3.40
C CYS A 8 15.87 13.98 -2.24
N TYR A 9 15.35 12.76 -2.17
CA TYR A 9 14.59 12.19 -1.06
C TYR A 9 15.32 10.93 -0.60
N TYR A 10 15.50 10.74 0.72
CA TYR A 10 16.26 9.60 1.24
C TYR A 10 15.58 8.98 2.45
N GLN A 11 15.71 7.66 2.59
CA GLN A 11 15.32 6.89 3.79
C GLN A 11 16.50 6.06 4.29
N GLY A 12 16.59 5.77 5.59
CA GLY A 12 17.68 4.97 6.13
C GLY A 12 17.66 4.79 7.65
N LYS A 13 18.78 4.34 8.22
CA LYS A 13 18.97 4.11 9.67
C LYS A 13 20.24 4.79 10.19
N ILE A 14 20.22 5.26 11.43
CA ILE A 14 21.29 6.09 12.02
C ILE A 14 22.43 5.21 12.54
N ARG A 15 23.60 5.31 11.90
CA ARG A 15 24.88 4.73 12.37
C ARG A 15 24.79 3.25 12.82
N GLY A 16 23.98 2.45 12.14
CA GLY A 16 23.82 1.01 12.42
C GLY A 16 22.91 0.65 13.59
N ASN A 17 22.22 1.61 14.23
CA ASN A 17 21.16 1.29 15.17
C ASN A 17 19.93 0.78 14.41
N SER A 18 19.60 -0.52 14.54
CA SER A 18 18.49 -1.17 13.86
C SER A 18 17.10 -0.61 14.22
N VAL A 19 16.96 -0.01 15.41
CA VAL A 19 15.72 0.59 15.93
C VAL A 19 15.56 2.07 15.51
N SER A 20 16.63 2.67 14.97
CA SER A 20 16.58 4.04 14.44
C SER A 20 16.11 4.08 12.99
N PHE A 21 15.45 5.16 12.60
CA PHE A 21 15.02 5.41 11.23
C PHE A 21 15.11 6.90 10.88
N VAL A 22 15.22 7.23 9.61
CA VAL A 22 15.31 8.60 9.11
C VAL A 22 14.68 8.72 7.72
N ALA A 23 13.94 9.80 7.48
CA ALA A 23 13.55 10.26 6.16
C ALA A 23 14.00 11.73 5.98
N LEU A 24 14.72 12.01 4.91
CA LEU A 24 15.25 13.34 4.57
C LEU A 24 14.81 13.75 3.17
N SER A 25 14.89 15.05 2.92
CA SER A 25 14.93 15.62 1.58
C SER A 25 15.93 16.77 1.53
N THR A 26 16.61 16.91 0.39
CA THR A 26 17.60 17.96 0.10
C THR A 26 17.13 18.90 -1.00
N CYS A 27 15.99 18.61 -1.66
CA CYS A 27 15.58 19.22 -2.93
C CYS A 27 15.49 20.76 -2.92
N HIS A 28 15.16 21.35 -1.76
CA HIS A 28 15.10 22.81 -1.54
C HIS A 28 15.74 23.16 -0.18
N GLY A 29 16.91 22.57 0.08
CA GLY A 29 17.57 22.58 1.39
C GLY A 29 17.17 21.36 2.24
N LEU A 30 18.02 21.04 3.23
CA LEU A 30 17.83 19.90 4.11
C LEU A 30 16.58 20.07 5.00
N HIS A 31 15.63 19.15 4.86
CA HIS A 31 14.47 18.98 5.73
C HIS A 31 14.17 17.49 5.96
N GLY A 32 13.39 17.16 6.97
CA GLY A 32 13.00 15.77 7.26
C GLY A 32 12.85 15.45 8.73
N MET A 33 12.72 14.15 9.04
CA MET A 33 12.61 13.64 10.40
C MET A 33 13.49 12.41 10.64
N PHE A 34 13.93 12.22 11.88
CA PHE A 34 14.64 11.00 12.31
C PHE A 34 14.27 10.57 13.74
N TYR A 35 14.26 9.27 13.98
CA TYR A 35 14.07 8.65 15.28
C TYR A 35 15.37 8.00 15.73
N ASP A 36 15.90 8.39 16.88
CA ASP A 36 17.19 7.89 17.40
C ASP A 36 17.11 6.51 18.07
N GLY A 37 15.89 5.98 18.23
CA GLY A 37 15.56 4.80 19.04
C GLY A 37 14.79 5.14 20.33
N ASN A 38 14.66 6.43 20.67
CA ASN A 38 13.98 6.93 21.87
C ASN A 38 13.08 8.13 21.55
N HIS A 39 13.50 9.05 20.68
CA HIS A 39 12.79 10.27 20.33
C HIS A 39 12.86 10.60 18.84
N THR A 40 11.78 11.22 18.34
CA THR A 40 11.73 11.81 17.00
C THR A 40 12.26 13.24 17.03
N TYR A 41 13.10 13.57 16.05
CA TYR A 41 13.68 14.87 15.78
C TYR A 41 13.25 15.32 14.38
N LEU A 42 13.01 16.62 14.23
CA LEU A 42 12.62 17.28 13.00
C LEU A 42 13.75 18.20 12.54
N ILE A 43 13.85 18.39 11.23
CA ILE A 43 14.85 19.21 10.56
C ILE A 43 14.12 20.15 9.59
N GLU A 44 14.31 21.46 9.79
CA GLU A 44 13.76 22.49 8.90
C GLU A 44 14.88 23.45 8.44
N PRO A 45 14.89 23.91 7.18
CA PRO A 45 15.69 25.07 6.76
C PRO A 45 15.13 26.34 7.39
N ASP A 46 16.00 27.27 7.76
CA ASP A 46 15.58 28.58 8.26
C ASP A 46 14.91 29.41 7.13
N GLU A 47 13.78 30.08 7.40
CA GLU A 47 12.98 30.73 6.34
C GLU A 47 13.60 32.05 5.82
N ASN A 48 14.59 32.61 6.52
CA ASN A 48 15.09 33.98 6.32
C ASN A 48 16.29 34.14 5.35
N TYR A 49 16.28 33.49 4.18
CA TYR A 49 17.36 33.67 3.19
C TYR A 49 17.05 34.63 2.05
N THR A 50 17.81 35.71 2.00
CA THR A 50 18.19 36.38 0.74
C THR A 50 19.30 35.59 0.06
N SER A 51 19.31 35.57 -1.28
CA SER A 51 20.03 34.57 -2.10
C SER A 51 21.52 34.86 -2.34
N ASP A 52 22.30 35.23 -1.33
CA ASP A 52 23.68 35.77 -1.51
C ASP A 52 24.70 35.34 -0.43
N ASP A 53 24.37 34.37 0.44
CA ASP A 53 25.27 33.80 1.47
C ASP A 53 25.58 32.31 1.22
N ASP A 54 26.84 31.90 1.38
CA ASP A 54 27.36 30.54 1.11
C ASP A 54 26.95 29.46 2.15
N PHE A 55 26.13 29.80 3.15
CA PHE A 55 25.78 28.89 4.26
C PHE A 55 24.27 28.77 4.46
N HIS A 56 23.75 27.54 4.38
CA HIS A 56 22.38 27.20 4.76
C HIS A 56 22.36 26.65 6.20
N PHE A 57 21.85 27.43 7.15
CA PHE A 57 21.55 26.95 8.49
C PHE A 57 20.24 26.16 8.50
N HIS A 58 20.25 25.04 9.21
CA HIS A 58 19.11 24.15 9.42
C HIS A 58 18.85 23.99 10.92
N SER A 59 17.61 24.17 11.33
CA SER A 59 17.17 23.96 12.70
C SER A 59 16.86 22.48 12.92
N VAL A 60 17.62 21.82 13.79
CA VAL A 60 17.36 20.45 14.26
C VAL A 60 16.77 20.53 15.66
N TYR A 61 15.50 20.13 15.81
CA TYR A 61 14.81 20.17 17.09
C TYR A 61 14.10 18.84 17.37
N LYS A 62 14.03 18.45 18.65
CA LYS A 62 13.20 17.31 19.07
C LYS A 62 11.73 17.65 18.78
N SER A 63 10.92 16.68 18.34
CA SER A 63 9.48 16.87 18.09
C SER A 63 8.76 17.31 19.38
N LYS A 64 8.64 18.63 19.55
CA LYS A 64 8.26 19.36 20.78
C LYS A 64 7.88 20.81 20.44
N LEU A 65 6.87 21.08 19.60
CA LEU A 65 6.48 22.48 19.39
C LEU A 65 5.01 22.70 18.95
N PHE A 66 4.24 23.34 19.83
CA PHE A 66 3.42 24.49 19.45
C PHE A 66 3.18 25.37 20.70
N GLU A 67 3.99 26.41 20.88
CA GLU A 67 3.80 27.33 22.01
C GLU A 67 2.51 28.15 21.84
N PHE A 68 1.61 28.02 22.81
CA PHE A 68 0.51 28.95 23.06
C PHE A 68 0.53 29.36 24.54
N PRO A 69 0.01 30.54 24.92
CA PRO A 69 0.22 31.11 26.24
C PRO A 69 -0.32 30.25 27.39
N SER A 70 0.57 29.88 28.32
CA SER A 70 0.28 28.94 29.41
C SER A 70 -0.74 29.47 30.42
N VAL A 71 -1.80 28.71 30.68
CA VAL A 71 -2.60 28.78 31.91
C VAL A 71 -2.98 27.36 32.35
N ASP A 72 -2.54 27.01 33.55
CA ASP A 72 -3.00 25.96 34.49
C ASP A 72 -3.34 24.53 33.99
N LEU A 73 -2.53 23.56 34.44
CA LEU A 73 -2.95 22.16 34.64
C LEU A 73 -2.53 21.70 36.06
N PRO A 74 -3.34 20.91 36.80
CA PRO A 74 -3.03 20.56 38.20
C PRO A 74 -1.86 19.58 38.39
N SER A 75 -1.24 19.64 39.57
CA SER A 75 -0.11 18.80 39.98
C SER A 75 -0.57 17.67 40.91
N GLU A 76 -0.71 16.44 40.40
CA GLU A 76 -0.99 15.26 41.25
C GLU A 76 -0.39 13.96 40.69
N PHE A 77 0.95 13.91 40.53
CA PHE A 77 1.66 12.69 40.10
C PHE A 77 3.00 12.49 40.82
N TRP A 78 2.97 11.70 41.90
CA TRP A 78 4.17 11.04 42.45
C TRP A 78 3.80 9.63 42.93
N GLN A 79 4.76 8.70 42.78
CA GLN A 79 4.72 7.28 43.18
C GLN A 79 3.80 6.35 42.37
N THR A 80 4.42 5.48 41.58
CA THR A 80 4.48 4.05 41.94
C THR A 80 5.69 3.39 41.26
N ASN A 81 6.23 2.34 41.89
CA ASN A 81 7.48 1.71 41.44
C ASN A 81 7.21 0.59 40.42
N SER A 82 8.11 0.45 39.44
CA SER A 82 8.10 -0.69 38.52
C SER A 82 8.66 -1.96 39.18
N THR A 83 7.92 -3.06 39.07
CA THR A 83 8.38 -4.42 39.38
C THR A 83 8.06 -5.35 38.22
N SER A 84 9.06 -5.64 37.39
CA SER A 84 8.93 -6.55 36.25
C SER A 84 8.82 -8.01 36.69
N GLN A 85 7.90 -8.76 36.07
CA GLN A 85 7.82 -10.22 36.20
C GLN A 85 7.94 -10.89 34.84
N ASN A 86 9.06 -11.58 34.61
CA ASN A 86 9.31 -12.34 33.39
C ASN A 86 8.57 -13.69 33.42
N PHE A 87 7.53 -13.86 32.60
CA PHE A 87 6.86 -15.16 32.42
C PHE A 87 7.32 -15.85 31.12
N VAL A 88 8.21 -16.84 31.25
CA VAL A 88 8.74 -17.62 30.12
C VAL A 88 7.97 -18.93 29.98
N VAL A 89 7.07 -19.01 28.98
CA VAL A 89 6.35 -20.24 28.63
C VAL A 89 7.06 -20.96 27.48
N ARG A 90 7.57 -22.18 27.72
CA ARG A 90 8.22 -23.02 26.70
C ARG A 90 7.27 -24.09 26.15
N PRO A 91 6.90 -24.08 24.85
CA PRO A 91 6.16 -25.18 24.23
C PRO A 91 6.99 -26.47 24.14
N ARG A 92 6.40 -27.62 24.49
CA ARG A 92 7.04 -28.94 24.35
C ARG A 92 6.89 -29.49 22.92
N HIS A 93 7.98 -29.59 22.18
CA HIS A 93 7.99 -30.21 20.84
C HIS A 93 7.55 -31.70 20.89
N LYS A 94 6.53 -32.06 20.13
CA LYS A 94 6.25 -33.46 19.71
C LYS A 94 6.66 -33.62 18.24
N ARG A 95 7.67 -34.45 17.96
CA ARG A 95 8.11 -34.76 16.59
C ARG A 95 7.03 -35.56 15.83
N ARG A 96 6.38 -34.94 14.84
CA ARG A 96 5.75 -35.67 13.72
C ARG A 96 6.72 -35.69 12.52
N LYS A 97 6.55 -36.68 11.62
CA LYS A 97 7.47 -36.92 10.49
C LYS A 97 7.43 -35.75 9.49
N ARG A 98 8.60 -35.33 8.98
CA ARG A 98 8.70 -34.34 7.89
C ARG A 98 8.08 -34.89 6.61
N GLN A 99 6.93 -34.37 6.21
CA GLN A 99 6.70 -34.01 4.82
C GLN A 99 6.95 -32.50 4.72
N VAL A 100 7.73 -32.06 3.73
CA VAL A 100 7.91 -30.64 3.44
C VAL A 100 6.75 -30.21 2.56
N ARG A 101 5.60 -29.94 3.19
CA ARG A 101 4.67 -28.96 2.62
C ARG A 101 5.28 -27.58 2.80
N GLN A 102 5.15 -26.72 1.79
CA GLN A 102 5.38 -25.30 1.99
C GLN A 102 4.43 -24.82 3.10
N ILE A 103 4.93 -23.90 3.94
CA ILE A 103 4.06 -22.99 4.67
C ILE A 103 3.98 -21.77 3.75
N PRO A 104 2.87 -21.54 3.03
CA PRO A 104 2.67 -20.28 2.35
C PRO A 104 2.73 -19.15 3.38
N ARG A 105 3.32 -18.01 3.01
CA ARG A 105 3.39 -16.85 3.91
C ARG A 105 1.96 -16.39 4.19
N LYS A 106 1.71 -15.86 5.39
CA LYS A 106 0.44 -15.16 5.65
C LYS A 106 0.37 -13.92 4.76
N VAL A 107 -0.84 -13.54 4.35
CA VAL A 107 -1.10 -12.24 3.70
C VAL A 107 -0.62 -11.06 4.58
N GLU A 108 -0.59 -11.24 5.91
CA GLU A 108 0.03 -10.32 6.88
C GLU A 108 1.54 -10.10 6.67
N GLU A 109 2.29 -11.16 6.29
CA GLU A 109 3.76 -11.18 6.21
C GLU A 109 4.32 -10.59 4.89
N GLU A 110 3.48 -10.49 3.85
CA GLU A 110 3.86 -9.88 2.57
C GLU A 110 4.00 -8.36 2.67
N THR A 111 4.87 -7.76 1.84
CA THR A 111 5.00 -6.29 1.75
C THR A 111 3.94 -5.73 0.80
N LYS A 112 3.19 -4.74 1.25
CA LYS A 112 2.10 -4.10 0.48
C LYS A 112 2.59 -2.81 -0.17
N TYR A 113 1.91 -2.39 -1.22
CA TYR A 113 2.15 -1.14 -1.93
C TYR A 113 0.83 -0.39 -2.08
N ILE A 114 0.78 0.88 -1.69
CA ILE A 114 -0.34 1.78 -1.95
C ILE A 114 0.05 2.66 -3.12
N GLU A 115 -0.56 2.44 -4.30
CA GLU A 115 -0.46 3.35 -5.44
C GLU A 115 -1.28 4.61 -5.13
N LEU A 116 -0.58 5.67 -4.71
CA LEU A 116 -1.18 6.94 -4.26
C LEU A 116 -1.11 8.00 -5.36
N MET A 117 -2.24 8.69 -5.55
CA MET A 117 -2.30 9.95 -6.28
C MET A 117 -2.60 11.12 -5.34
N ILE A 118 -1.88 12.23 -5.50
CA ILE A 118 -2.14 13.49 -4.77
C ILE A 118 -2.75 14.54 -5.70
N VAL A 119 -3.79 15.21 -5.24
CA VAL A 119 -4.36 16.40 -5.90
C VAL A 119 -4.17 17.60 -4.98
N ASN A 120 -3.39 18.59 -5.40
CA ASN A 120 -3.19 19.84 -4.66
C ASN A 120 -4.22 20.89 -5.11
N ASP A 121 -4.98 21.45 -4.17
CA ASP A 121 -5.95 22.50 -4.49
C ASP A 121 -5.29 23.84 -4.84
N HIS A 122 -6.07 24.78 -5.37
CA HIS A 122 -5.61 26.10 -5.74
C HIS A 122 -5.12 26.93 -4.53
N LEU A 123 -5.69 26.73 -3.34
CA LEU A 123 -5.20 27.38 -2.13
C LEU A 123 -3.85 26.78 -1.66
N MET A 124 -3.64 25.48 -1.82
CA MET A 124 -2.35 24.80 -1.60
C MET A 124 -1.27 25.34 -2.56
N CYS A 125 -1.63 25.57 -3.83
CA CYS A 125 -0.73 26.23 -4.79
C CYS A 125 -0.43 27.69 -4.38
N LYS A 126 -1.42 28.43 -3.87
CA LYS A 126 -1.23 29.80 -3.32
C LYS A 126 -0.29 29.84 -2.12
N LYS A 127 -0.37 28.89 -1.18
CA LYS A 127 0.59 28.75 -0.06
C LYS A 127 2.02 28.65 -0.59
N HIS A 128 2.23 27.87 -1.65
CA HIS A 128 3.52 27.64 -2.29
C HIS A 128 3.89 28.71 -3.35
N ARG A 129 3.47 29.96 -3.13
CA ARG A 129 3.78 31.14 -3.96
C ARG A 129 3.38 30.98 -5.44
N LEU A 130 2.30 30.24 -5.72
CA LEU A 130 1.82 29.85 -7.07
C LEU A 130 2.83 29.02 -7.88
N SER A 131 3.82 28.41 -7.23
CA SER A 131 4.81 27.53 -7.88
C SER A 131 4.35 26.08 -7.83
N VAL A 132 3.93 25.52 -8.96
CA VAL A 132 3.63 24.08 -9.09
C VAL A 132 4.84 23.24 -8.69
N GLY A 133 6.06 23.67 -9.03
CA GLY A 133 7.29 22.98 -8.62
C GLY A 133 7.43 22.87 -7.10
N HIS A 134 7.26 23.98 -6.36
CA HIS A 134 7.33 23.93 -4.90
C HIS A 134 6.15 23.16 -4.28
N THR A 135 4.94 23.29 -4.84
CA THR A 135 3.74 22.57 -4.37
C THR A 135 3.96 21.06 -4.47
N ASN A 136 4.47 20.60 -5.62
CA ASN A 136 4.75 19.20 -5.87
C ASN A 136 5.92 18.69 -5.02
N SER A 137 6.99 19.48 -4.84
CA SER A 137 8.12 19.12 -3.96
C SER A 137 7.69 18.97 -2.49
N TYR A 138 6.88 19.90 -1.97
CA TYR A 138 6.30 19.80 -0.63
C TYR A 138 5.46 18.53 -0.47
N ALA A 139 4.58 18.25 -1.43
CA ALA A 139 3.73 17.06 -1.38
C ALA A 139 4.53 15.75 -1.44
N LYS A 140 5.63 15.69 -2.20
CA LYS A 140 6.58 14.57 -2.16
C LYS A 140 7.25 14.41 -0.80
N SER A 141 7.64 15.51 -0.13
CA SER A 141 8.21 15.46 1.23
C SER A 141 7.23 14.85 2.24
N VAL A 142 5.96 15.28 2.18
CA VAL A 142 4.86 14.73 3.01
C VAL A 142 4.68 13.22 2.77
N VAL A 143 4.71 12.77 1.51
CA VAL A 143 4.58 11.34 1.18
C VAL A 143 5.80 10.54 1.64
N ASN A 144 7.03 11.03 1.46
CA ASN A 144 8.25 10.36 1.95
C ASN A 144 8.23 10.16 3.48
N MET A 145 7.74 11.15 4.22
CA MET A 145 7.56 11.04 5.67
C MET A 145 6.50 10.01 6.07
N ALA A 146 5.34 9.99 5.39
CA ALA A 146 4.28 9.01 5.65
C ALA A 146 4.68 7.57 5.25
N ASP A 147 5.41 7.41 4.15
CA ASP A 147 5.93 6.12 3.68
C ASP A 147 6.90 5.49 4.70
N LEU A 148 7.75 6.28 5.36
CA LEU A 148 8.63 5.78 6.42
C LEU A 148 7.83 5.20 7.61
N ILE A 149 6.75 5.89 8.01
CA ILE A 149 5.84 5.45 9.08
C ILE A 149 5.20 4.10 8.73
N TYR A 150 4.76 3.93 7.47
CA TYR A 150 4.11 2.72 6.97
C TYR A 150 5.10 1.56 6.78
N LYS A 151 6.33 1.84 6.33
CA LYS A 151 7.38 0.85 6.11
C LYS A 151 7.73 0.12 7.40
N GLU A 152 8.06 0.87 8.45
CA GLU A 152 8.60 0.31 9.70
C GLU A 152 7.52 -0.31 10.61
N GLN A 153 6.22 -0.13 10.33
CA GLN A 153 5.12 -0.56 11.22
C GLN A 153 4.03 -1.42 10.56
N LEU A 154 3.70 -1.20 9.30
CA LEU A 154 2.61 -1.90 8.60
C LEU A 154 3.12 -2.79 7.46
N ASN A 155 4.44 -2.94 7.30
CA ASN A 155 5.08 -3.61 6.15
C ASN A 155 4.46 -3.17 4.81
N THR A 156 4.22 -1.86 4.68
CA THR A 156 3.49 -1.26 3.56
C THR A 156 4.29 -0.07 3.05
N ARG A 157 4.34 0.11 1.73
CA ARG A 157 4.99 1.26 1.06
C ARG A 157 3.94 2.19 0.51
N ILE A 158 4.10 3.50 0.69
CA ILE A 158 3.25 4.50 0.04
C ILE A 158 3.99 5.01 -1.20
N VAL A 159 3.47 4.70 -2.39
CA VAL A 159 4.15 4.95 -3.66
C VAL A 159 3.38 6.00 -4.45
N LEU A 160 3.99 7.17 -4.66
CA LEU A 160 3.38 8.26 -5.42
C LEU A 160 3.45 7.97 -6.92
N VAL A 161 2.33 7.52 -7.51
CA VAL A 161 2.23 7.18 -8.94
C VAL A 161 1.73 8.32 -9.82
N ALA A 162 0.99 9.28 -9.26
CA ALA A 162 0.41 10.41 -10.00
C ALA A 162 0.25 11.66 -9.12
N MET A 163 0.28 12.85 -9.73
CA MET A 163 0.06 14.11 -9.02
C MET A 163 -0.57 15.18 -9.92
N GLU A 164 -1.62 15.84 -9.43
CA GLU A 164 -2.23 17.02 -10.05
C GLU A 164 -2.11 18.25 -9.12
N THR A 165 -2.06 19.46 -9.70
CA THR A 165 -2.05 20.72 -8.94
C THR A 165 -2.90 21.77 -9.66
N TRP A 166 -3.97 22.22 -9.00
CA TRP A 166 -4.97 23.15 -9.57
C TRP A 166 -4.47 24.61 -9.59
N ALA A 167 -3.49 24.89 -10.46
CA ALA A 167 -2.83 26.19 -10.54
C ALA A 167 -3.76 27.38 -10.86
N THR A 168 -4.89 27.15 -11.55
CA THR A 168 -5.82 28.22 -11.97
C THR A 168 -6.97 28.45 -10.99
N ASP A 169 -7.71 27.39 -10.65
CA ASP A 169 -8.98 27.42 -9.95
C ASP A 169 -9.36 26.03 -9.41
N ASN A 170 -10.15 25.99 -8.33
CA ASN A 170 -10.68 24.74 -7.76
C ASN A 170 -11.80 24.17 -8.64
N LYS A 171 -11.80 22.85 -8.84
CA LYS A 171 -12.76 22.17 -9.74
C LYS A 171 -14.15 21.96 -9.12
N PHE A 172 -14.26 22.13 -7.80
CA PHE A 172 -15.50 22.26 -7.05
C PHE A 172 -15.27 23.16 -5.82
N THR A 173 -16.34 23.53 -5.12
CA THR A 173 -16.25 24.34 -3.89
C THR A 173 -15.73 23.51 -2.71
N ILE A 174 -14.55 23.86 -2.20
CA ILE A 174 -14.05 23.32 -0.93
C ILE A 174 -14.93 23.85 0.21
N SER A 175 -15.43 22.94 1.04
CA SER A 175 -16.22 23.25 2.23
C SER A 175 -15.35 23.22 3.49
N GLU A 176 -15.74 24.01 4.49
CA GLU A 176 -15.13 23.98 5.83
C GLU A 176 -15.46 22.68 6.58
N ASN A 177 -16.53 21.97 6.18
CA ASN A 177 -16.80 20.60 6.62
C ASN A 177 -16.02 19.61 5.74
N PRO A 178 -15.13 18.76 6.32
CA PRO A 178 -14.27 17.88 5.55
C PRO A 178 -15.03 16.71 4.90
N LEU A 179 -16.15 16.27 5.47
CA LEU A 179 -16.98 15.18 4.91
C LEU A 179 -17.68 15.62 3.61
N VAL A 180 -18.16 16.86 3.57
CA VAL A 180 -18.72 17.47 2.35
C VAL A 180 -17.64 17.61 1.28
N THR A 181 -16.45 18.08 1.65
CA THR A 181 -15.30 18.20 0.73
C THR A 181 -14.86 16.84 0.20
N LEU A 182 -14.80 15.79 1.03
CA LEU A 182 -14.52 14.42 0.61
C LEU A 182 -15.56 13.91 -0.40
N ARG A 183 -16.84 14.13 -0.13
CA ARG A 183 -17.94 13.66 -0.99
C ARG A 183 -17.88 14.27 -2.40
N GLU A 184 -17.62 15.58 -2.52
CA GLU A 184 -17.44 16.22 -3.82
C GLU A 184 -16.10 15.83 -4.48
N PHE A 185 -15.05 15.59 -3.69
CA PHE A 185 -13.76 15.10 -4.21
C PHE A 185 -13.86 13.69 -4.83
N MET A 186 -14.60 12.77 -4.21
CA MET A 186 -14.77 11.42 -4.77
C MET A 186 -15.67 11.41 -6.02
N LYS A 187 -16.61 12.36 -6.16
CA LYS A 187 -17.30 12.61 -7.45
C LYS A 187 -16.32 13.12 -8.50
N TYR A 188 -15.48 14.09 -8.15
CA TYR A 188 -14.44 14.59 -9.06
C TYR A 188 -13.49 13.48 -9.53
N ARG A 189 -13.02 12.60 -8.63
CA ARG A 189 -12.23 11.41 -9.00
C ARG A 189 -12.96 10.55 -10.03
N ARG A 190 -14.22 10.18 -9.75
CA ARG A 190 -15.04 9.33 -10.64
C ARG A 190 -15.22 9.91 -12.04
N ASP A 191 -15.41 11.22 -12.14
CA ASP A 191 -15.82 11.87 -13.39
C ASP A 191 -14.65 12.44 -14.23
N PHE A 192 -13.50 12.74 -13.61
CA PHE A 192 -12.40 13.45 -14.27
C PHE A 192 -11.03 12.74 -14.22
N ILE A 193 -10.70 12.02 -13.14
CA ILE A 193 -9.39 11.34 -13.00
C ILE A 193 -9.39 10.05 -13.83
N ARG A 194 -8.30 9.79 -14.56
CA ARG A 194 -8.16 8.63 -15.47
C ARG A 194 -6.96 7.76 -15.16
N GLU A 195 -6.03 8.33 -14.40
CA GLU A 195 -4.84 7.72 -13.84
C GLU A 195 -5.28 6.59 -12.89
N LYS A 196 -4.65 5.41 -13.02
CA LYS A 196 -4.87 4.32 -12.07
C LYS A 196 -4.14 4.64 -10.76
N SER A 197 -4.84 4.49 -9.65
CA SER A 197 -4.29 4.52 -8.30
C SER A 197 -5.26 3.82 -7.34
N ASP A 198 -4.74 3.21 -6.29
CA ASP A 198 -5.54 2.56 -5.24
C ASP A 198 -6.28 3.62 -4.42
N ALA A 199 -5.54 4.68 -4.08
CA ALA A 199 -6.01 5.82 -3.31
C ALA A 199 -5.77 7.15 -4.06
N VAL A 200 -6.67 8.12 -3.87
CA VAL A 200 -6.46 9.52 -4.28
C VAL A 200 -6.73 10.41 -3.07
N HIS A 201 -5.79 11.29 -2.71
CA HIS A 201 -5.97 12.22 -1.58
C HIS A 201 -5.90 13.68 -2.03
N LEU A 202 -6.84 14.49 -1.53
CA LEU A 202 -6.84 15.94 -1.70
C LEU A 202 -5.92 16.56 -0.64
N PHE A 203 -5.03 17.44 -1.10
CA PHE A 203 -4.17 18.30 -0.29
C PHE A 203 -4.72 19.72 -0.40
N SER A 204 -5.48 20.15 0.60
CA SER A 204 -6.18 21.44 0.60
C SER A 204 -5.44 22.51 1.40
N GLY A 205 -5.29 23.70 0.83
CA GLY A 205 -4.67 24.86 1.47
C GLY A 205 -5.54 25.52 2.56
N SER A 206 -6.78 25.06 2.73
CA SER A 206 -7.72 25.52 3.76
C SER A 206 -7.40 24.92 5.13
N ARG A 207 -8.25 25.25 6.11
CA ARG A 207 -8.42 24.51 7.35
C ARG A 207 -9.87 24.04 7.44
N PHE A 208 -10.13 22.97 8.18
CA PHE A 208 -11.48 22.45 8.41
C PHE A 208 -12.03 22.85 9.79
N GLN A 209 -13.34 23.00 9.90
CA GLN A 209 -14.03 23.26 11.16
C GLN A 209 -14.39 21.94 11.86
N SER A 210 -13.36 21.16 12.19
CA SER A 210 -13.47 19.82 12.79
C SER A 210 -12.32 19.55 13.76
N SER A 211 -12.50 18.63 14.70
CA SER A 211 -11.42 18.14 15.58
C SER A 211 -10.34 17.33 14.85
N ARG A 212 -10.59 16.97 13.58
CA ARG A 212 -9.68 16.21 12.71
C ARG A 212 -9.19 17.08 11.56
N SER A 213 -7.88 17.05 11.32
CA SER A 213 -7.21 17.71 10.19
C SER A 213 -7.42 17.02 8.82
N GLY A 214 -8.09 15.87 8.80
CA GLY A 214 -8.44 15.16 7.57
C GLY A 214 -9.48 14.06 7.80
N VAL A 215 -10.08 13.57 6.71
CA VAL A 215 -11.03 12.45 6.75
C VAL A 215 -10.99 11.65 5.45
N ALA A 216 -11.21 10.34 5.57
CA ALA A 216 -11.26 9.37 4.49
C ALA A 216 -12.36 8.33 4.74
N HIS A 217 -12.77 7.60 3.70
CA HIS A 217 -13.74 6.52 3.87
C HIS A 217 -13.07 5.24 4.42
N THR A 218 -13.53 4.79 5.60
CA THR A 218 -13.04 3.57 6.26
C THR A 218 -13.16 2.33 5.37
N GLY A 219 -12.07 1.58 5.23
CA GLY A 219 -12.01 0.36 4.40
C GLY A 219 -12.34 0.61 2.93
N GLY A 220 -12.05 1.82 2.44
CA GLY A 220 -12.38 2.30 1.10
C GLY A 220 -11.32 2.05 0.03
N ILE A 221 -10.10 1.63 0.39
CA ILE A 221 -9.01 1.33 -0.54
C ILE A 221 -9.44 0.38 -1.68
N CYS A 222 -8.83 0.50 -2.86
CA CYS A 222 -9.20 -0.19 -4.10
C CYS A 222 -10.57 0.20 -4.71
N SER A 223 -11.44 0.94 -3.99
CA SER A 223 -12.72 1.39 -4.55
C SER A 223 -12.57 2.70 -5.31
N LEU A 224 -13.14 2.81 -6.52
CA LEU A 224 -13.21 4.08 -7.26
C LEU A 224 -13.93 5.18 -6.46
N LEU A 225 -15.02 4.83 -5.77
CA LEU A 225 -15.87 5.78 -5.05
C LEU A 225 -15.45 6.03 -3.59
N LYS A 226 -14.69 5.11 -2.97
CA LYS A 226 -14.29 5.22 -1.55
C LYS A 226 -12.78 5.24 -1.29
N GLY A 227 -11.94 4.97 -2.30
CA GLY A 227 -10.47 4.92 -2.16
C GLY A 227 -9.85 6.31 -2.15
N GLY A 228 -10.03 7.04 -1.05
CA GLY A 228 -9.46 8.37 -0.90
C GLY A 228 -9.84 9.11 0.37
N GLY A 229 -9.21 10.28 0.53
CA GLY A 229 -9.33 11.16 1.68
C GLY A 229 -9.05 12.63 1.34
N VAL A 230 -9.31 13.50 2.30
CA VAL A 230 -8.98 14.94 2.22
C VAL A 230 -8.17 15.35 3.45
N ASN A 231 -7.16 16.19 3.25
CA ASN A 231 -6.22 16.65 4.27
C ASN A 231 -6.08 18.18 4.21
N GLU A 232 -6.06 18.84 5.37
CA GLU A 232 -5.81 20.29 5.48
C GLU A 232 -4.31 20.64 5.47
N PHE A 233 -4.00 21.93 5.33
CA PHE A 233 -2.63 22.42 5.29
C PHE A 233 -1.97 22.51 6.67
N GLY A 234 -0.87 21.79 6.84
CA GLY A 234 0.03 21.85 8.00
C GLY A 234 1.50 22.13 7.64
N LYS A 235 2.40 21.95 8.62
CA LYS A 235 3.83 21.70 8.34
C LYS A 235 4.00 20.31 7.69
N PRO A 236 5.12 20.03 6.98
CA PRO A 236 5.32 18.73 6.33
C PRO A 236 5.10 17.53 7.25
N ASP A 237 5.66 17.56 8.47
CA ASP A 237 5.59 16.45 9.42
C ASP A 237 4.15 16.25 9.95
N LEU A 238 3.46 17.35 10.26
CA LEU A 238 2.05 17.33 10.67
C LEU A 238 1.16 16.79 9.54
N MET A 239 1.37 17.24 8.30
CA MET A 239 0.59 16.78 7.16
C MET A 239 0.92 15.33 6.78
N ALA A 240 2.12 14.83 7.08
CA ALA A 240 2.49 13.43 6.95
C ALA A 240 1.75 12.54 7.96
N VAL A 241 1.58 13.01 9.20
CA VAL A 241 0.71 12.35 10.20
C VAL A 241 -0.76 12.37 9.74
N THR A 242 -1.27 13.50 9.22
CA THR A 242 -2.64 13.57 8.67
C THR A 242 -2.84 12.61 7.50
N LEU A 243 -1.88 12.54 6.57
CA LEU A 243 -1.92 11.58 5.45
C LEU A 243 -1.85 10.13 5.97
N ALA A 244 -0.97 9.84 6.94
CA ALA A 244 -0.87 8.52 7.55
C ALA A 244 -2.19 8.10 8.23
N GLN A 245 -2.90 9.02 8.89
CA GLN A 245 -4.19 8.80 9.53
C GLN A 245 -5.35 8.65 8.52
N THR A 246 -5.37 9.41 7.42
CA THR A 246 -6.41 9.27 6.39
C THR A 246 -6.21 8.03 5.51
N LEU A 247 -4.97 7.66 5.17
CA LEU A 247 -4.68 6.37 4.54
C LEU A 247 -5.03 5.19 5.45
N ALA A 248 -4.79 5.32 6.76
CA ALA A 248 -5.09 4.27 7.74
C ALA A 248 -6.60 3.94 7.76
N GLN A 249 -7.43 4.99 7.71
CA GLN A 249 -8.88 4.85 7.47
C GLN A 249 -9.16 4.09 6.17
N ASN A 250 -8.56 4.48 5.03
CA ASN A 250 -8.79 3.77 3.77
C ASN A 250 -8.39 2.28 3.81
N ILE A 251 -7.32 1.90 4.52
CA ILE A 251 -6.90 0.49 4.73
C ILE A 251 -7.59 -0.21 5.91
N GLY A 252 -8.66 0.36 6.45
CA GLY A 252 -9.58 -0.30 7.39
C GLY A 252 -9.33 -0.07 8.88
N ILE A 253 -8.30 0.71 9.24
CA ILE A 253 -8.02 1.09 10.63
C ILE A 253 -8.94 2.25 11.03
N PHE A 254 -9.65 2.13 12.14
CA PHE A 254 -10.57 3.17 12.64
C PHE A 254 -10.43 3.48 14.14
N SER A 255 -9.64 2.69 14.87
CA SER A 255 -9.41 2.74 16.32
C SER A 255 -10.70 2.51 17.13
N ASP A 256 -10.96 1.24 17.43
CA ASP A 256 -12.13 0.74 18.15
C ASP A 256 -12.42 1.52 19.46
N ARG A 257 -13.40 2.43 19.40
CA ARG A 257 -13.85 3.29 20.51
C ARG A 257 -14.28 2.46 21.74
N ARG A 258 -14.83 1.26 21.53
CA ARG A 258 -15.22 0.35 22.61
C ARG A 258 -13.97 -0.27 23.27
N LYS A 259 -12.94 -0.69 22.51
CA LYS A 259 -11.65 -1.14 23.10
C LYS A 259 -10.94 -0.01 23.83
N LEU A 260 -10.97 1.23 23.32
CA LEU A 260 -10.35 2.40 23.95
C LEU A 260 -11.01 2.72 25.30
N LEU A 261 -12.35 2.81 25.35
CA LEU A 261 -13.10 3.12 26.57
C LEU A 261 -13.03 2.03 27.64
N SER A 262 -12.91 0.74 27.25
CA SER A 262 -12.66 -0.34 28.20
C SER A 262 -11.19 -0.46 28.64
N GLY A 263 -10.28 0.31 28.01
CA GLY A 263 -8.83 0.17 28.21
C GLY A 263 -8.27 -1.16 27.71
N GLU A 264 -8.97 -1.86 26.81
CA GLU A 264 -8.46 -3.01 26.05
C GLU A 264 -7.36 -2.53 25.07
N CYS A 265 -7.54 -1.35 24.44
CA CYS A 265 -6.49 -0.66 23.69
C CYS A 265 -5.92 0.51 24.48
N LYS A 266 -4.59 0.68 24.42
CA LYS A 266 -3.86 1.84 24.95
C LYS A 266 -2.71 2.18 24.01
N CYS A 267 -2.44 3.47 23.83
CA CYS A 267 -1.19 3.90 23.23
C CYS A 267 -0.08 3.80 24.28
N GLU A 268 0.98 3.03 24.01
CA GLU A 268 2.12 2.93 24.92
C GLU A 268 2.91 4.25 25.01
N ASP A 269 3.01 4.99 23.90
CA ASP A 269 3.65 6.29 23.87
C ASP A 269 2.69 7.38 24.35
N MET A 270 2.55 7.48 25.68
CA MET A 270 1.78 8.53 26.36
C MET A 270 2.33 9.95 26.14
N TRP A 271 3.50 10.13 25.52
CA TRP A 271 4.07 11.46 25.24
C TRP A 271 3.76 11.90 23.81
N SER A 272 4.08 11.07 22.81
CA SER A 272 3.84 11.41 21.40
C SER A 272 2.38 11.16 20.98
N GLY A 273 1.66 10.29 21.68
CA GLY A 273 0.39 9.73 21.21
C GLY A 273 0.57 8.72 20.06
N CYS A 274 -0.55 8.20 19.57
CA CYS A 274 -0.62 7.26 18.45
C CYS A 274 -1.39 7.88 17.27
N ILE A 275 -1.04 7.51 16.05
CA ILE A 275 -1.48 8.16 14.79
C ILE A 275 -3.01 8.19 14.63
N MET A 276 -3.72 7.18 15.15
CA MET A 276 -5.18 7.09 15.08
C MET A 276 -5.92 7.83 16.20
N GLY A 277 -5.22 8.32 17.22
CA GLY A 277 -5.79 9.15 18.27
C GLY A 277 -6.00 10.61 17.84
N ASP A 278 -6.49 11.42 18.77
CA ASP A 278 -6.56 12.87 18.60
C ASP A 278 -5.15 13.49 18.68
N MET A 279 -4.86 14.48 17.82
CA MET A 279 -3.53 15.07 17.75
C MET A 279 -3.23 15.95 18.97
N GLY A 280 -2.24 15.56 19.76
CA GLY A 280 -1.81 16.29 20.97
C GLY A 280 -0.75 17.37 20.69
N TYR A 281 -0.12 17.86 21.76
CA TYR A 281 0.99 18.83 21.71
C TYR A 281 2.24 18.28 20.99
N TYR A 282 2.37 16.96 20.91
CA TYR A 282 3.48 16.24 20.27
C TYR A 282 2.94 15.46 19.07
N LEU A 283 3.73 15.37 18.00
CA LEU A 283 3.33 14.61 16.80
C LEU A 283 3.47 13.10 17.04
N PRO A 284 2.41 12.31 16.87
CA PRO A 284 2.48 10.86 16.99
C PRO A 284 3.29 10.29 15.82
N SER A 285 4.14 9.30 16.11
CA SER A 285 4.96 8.60 15.10
C SER A 285 4.63 7.11 14.99
N LYS A 286 3.71 6.60 15.82
CA LYS A 286 3.41 5.18 15.94
C LYS A 286 1.94 4.85 15.86
N PHE A 287 1.64 3.68 15.30
CA PHE A 287 0.35 3.01 15.46
C PHE A 287 0.31 2.25 16.79
N SER A 288 -0.87 2.05 17.37
CA SER A 288 -1.04 1.12 18.50
C SER A 288 -1.08 -0.33 18.01
N GLU A 289 -0.83 -1.30 18.89
CA GLU A 289 -0.95 -2.73 18.55
C GLU A 289 -2.37 -3.06 18.03
N CYS A 290 -3.39 -2.40 18.57
CA CYS A 290 -4.78 -2.52 18.09
C CYS A 290 -5.01 -2.00 16.67
N ASP A 291 -4.33 -0.92 16.27
CA ASP A 291 -4.45 -0.39 14.91
C ASP A 291 -3.85 -1.38 13.89
N ILE A 292 -2.80 -2.12 14.30
CA ILE A 292 -2.20 -3.21 13.51
C ILE A 292 -3.12 -4.44 13.49
N GLU A 293 -3.77 -4.79 14.62
CA GLU A 293 -4.83 -5.82 14.63
C GLU A 293 -5.96 -5.49 13.65
N GLU A 294 -6.45 -4.24 13.62
CA GLU A 294 -7.52 -3.79 12.72
C GLU A 294 -7.11 -3.89 11.24
N TYR A 295 -5.85 -3.55 10.90
CA TYR A 295 -5.32 -3.74 9.54
C TYR A 295 -5.24 -5.23 9.16
N HIS A 296 -4.80 -6.09 10.09
CA HIS A 296 -4.76 -7.54 9.86
C HIS A 296 -6.18 -8.15 9.78
N GLU A 297 -7.15 -7.64 10.55
CA GLU A 297 -8.58 -7.97 10.45
C GLU A 297 -9.12 -7.57 9.06
N PHE A 298 -8.77 -6.38 8.55
CA PHE A 298 -9.18 -5.91 7.22
C PHE A 298 -8.64 -6.77 6.08
N LEU A 299 -7.33 -7.08 6.07
CA LEU A 299 -6.70 -7.92 5.05
C LEU A 299 -7.26 -9.34 5.05
N ASN A 300 -7.34 -10.00 6.22
CA ASN A 300 -7.85 -11.36 6.33
C ASN A 300 -9.37 -11.46 6.01
N ASN A 301 -10.12 -10.37 6.14
CA ASN A 301 -11.51 -10.31 5.66
C ASN A 301 -11.63 -10.16 4.13
N GLY A 302 -10.52 -10.03 3.38
CA GLY A 302 -10.50 -9.86 1.92
C GLY A 302 -10.46 -8.41 1.45
N GLY A 303 -10.09 -7.47 2.33
CA GLY A 303 -9.84 -6.08 1.96
C GLY A 303 -8.44 -5.88 1.35
N GLY A 304 -8.29 -4.84 0.52
CA GLY A 304 -6.96 -4.39 0.06
C GLY A 304 -6.32 -5.20 -1.08
N ALA A 305 -7.10 -5.94 -1.88
CA ALA A 305 -6.57 -6.77 -2.97
C ALA A 305 -5.66 -6.03 -3.98
N CYS A 306 -5.89 -4.75 -4.23
CA CYS A 306 -5.02 -3.93 -5.08
C CYS A 306 -3.61 -3.68 -4.51
N LEU A 307 -3.38 -3.91 -3.21
CA LEU A 307 -2.15 -3.53 -2.53
C LEU A 307 -0.97 -4.50 -2.74
N PHE A 308 -1.12 -5.48 -3.64
CA PHE A 308 -0.16 -6.57 -3.86
C PHE A 308 0.58 -6.46 -5.21
N ASN A 309 0.20 -5.53 -6.09
CA ASN A 309 1.04 -5.15 -7.23
C ASN A 309 2.16 -4.21 -6.78
N LYS A 310 3.41 -4.65 -6.98
CA LYS A 310 4.59 -3.80 -6.84
C LYS A 310 4.64 -2.80 -8.01
N PRO A 311 4.63 -1.48 -7.78
CA PRO A 311 4.68 -0.48 -8.85
C PRO A 311 5.98 -0.55 -9.67
N THR A 312 5.88 -0.15 -10.94
CA THR A 312 6.99 -0.16 -11.92
C THR A 312 7.26 1.22 -12.55
N LYS A 313 6.55 2.26 -12.11
CA LYS A 313 6.70 3.63 -12.58
C LYS A 313 6.55 4.59 -11.41
N LEU A 314 7.63 5.30 -11.09
CA LEU A 314 7.66 6.34 -10.07
C LEU A 314 7.59 7.73 -10.73
N LEU A 315 7.31 8.77 -9.94
CA LEU A 315 7.38 10.17 -10.39
C LEU A 315 8.77 10.81 -10.20
N ASP A 316 9.77 10.02 -9.85
CA ASP A 316 11.16 10.44 -9.62
C ASP A 316 12.11 9.74 -10.61
N PRO A 317 13.35 10.21 -10.77
CA PRO A 317 14.34 9.54 -11.62
C PRO A 317 14.79 8.21 -10.99
N PRO A 318 15.11 7.17 -11.80
CA PRO A 318 15.53 5.87 -11.29
C PRO A 318 16.69 5.91 -10.28
N GLU A 319 16.54 5.19 -9.15
CA GLU A 319 17.57 5.08 -8.11
C GLU A 319 17.80 3.63 -7.64
N CYS A 320 18.77 2.96 -8.26
CA CYS A 320 19.27 1.65 -7.85
C CYS A 320 19.52 1.52 -6.34
N GLY A 321 18.74 0.66 -5.68
CA GLY A 321 18.78 0.40 -4.24
C GLY A 321 17.58 0.94 -3.46
N ASN A 322 16.64 1.63 -4.11
CA ASN A 322 15.39 2.10 -3.52
C ASN A 322 14.35 0.97 -3.30
N GLY A 323 14.58 -0.19 -3.93
CA GLY A 323 13.76 -1.40 -3.83
C GLY A 323 12.73 -1.58 -4.96
N PHE A 324 12.73 -0.76 -6.01
CA PHE A 324 11.84 -0.84 -7.16
C PHE A 324 12.63 -1.14 -8.45
N VAL A 325 12.01 -1.77 -9.45
CA VAL A 325 12.69 -2.05 -10.73
C VAL A 325 12.21 -1.02 -11.74
N GLU A 326 13.11 -0.13 -12.14
CA GLU A 326 12.81 1.08 -12.92
C GLU A 326 13.40 1.06 -14.34
N ASP A 327 13.09 2.08 -15.15
CA ASP A 327 13.51 2.18 -16.56
C ASP A 327 15.04 2.27 -16.72
N GLY A 328 15.69 1.12 -16.84
CA GLY A 328 17.15 0.97 -16.98
C GLY A 328 17.74 -0.18 -16.16
N GLU A 329 16.96 -0.79 -15.26
CA GLU A 329 17.42 -1.79 -14.29
C GLU A 329 16.82 -3.17 -14.56
N GLU A 330 17.56 -4.23 -14.23
CA GLU A 330 17.09 -5.62 -14.37
C GLU A 330 16.57 -6.20 -13.04
N CYS A 331 17.01 -5.62 -11.92
CA CYS A 331 16.64 -6.05 -10.58
C CYS A 331 16.93 -4.96 -9.55
N ASP A 332 16.11 -4.89 -8.50
CA ASP A 332 16.48 -4.21 -7.27
C ASP A 332 16.07 -5.06 -6.05
N CYS A 333 17.04 -5.26 -5.17
CA CYS A 333 16.95 -6.01 -3.92
C CYS A 333 16.72 -5.09 -2.69
N GLY A 334 16.61 -3.78 -2.89
CA GLY A 334 16.53 -2.77 -1.83
C GLY A 334 17.90 -2.36 -1.32
N THR A 335 17.94 -1.78 -0.12
CA THR A 335 19.20 -1.33 0.49
C THR A 335 20.16 -2.50 0.70
N ILE A 336 21.46 -2.20 0.85
CA ILE A 336 22.52 -3.21 1.06
C ILE A 336 22.19 -4.20 2.20
N ALA A 337 21.45 -3.75 3.23
CA ALA A 337 21.01 -4.60 4.34
C ALA A 337 19.83 -5.53 3.99
N GLU A 338 18.86 -5.03 3.21
CA GLU A 338 17.72 -5.82 2.72
C GLU A 338 18.18 -6.83 1.67
N CYS A 339 19.04 -6.39 0.75
CA CYS A 339 19.66 -7.21 -0.28
C CYS A 339 20.52 -8.37 0.28
N ALA A 340 21.16 -8.17 1.43
CA ALA A 340 21.88 -9.22 2.14
C ALA A 340 20.95 -10.29 2.77
N SER A 341 19.62 -10.03 2.83
CA SER A 341 18.61 -10.98 3.31
C SER A 341 17.88 -11.72 2.18
N GLU A 342 17.55 -11.04 1.08
CA GLU A 342 16.94 -11.63 -0.12
C GLU A 342 17.47 -10.92 -1.39
N GLY A 343 17.92 -11.69 -2.39
CA GLY A 343 18.31 -11.19 -3.72
C GLY A 343 19.79 -10.84 -3.95
N GLY A 344 20.62 -10.63 -2.93
CA GLY A 344 22.03 -10.23 -3.09
C GLY A 344 22.98 -11.26 -3.72
N GLU A 345 22.61 -12.54 -3.79
CA GLU A 345 23.32 -13.54 -4.62
C GLU A 345 23.03 -13.37 -6.14
N CYS A 346 21.93 -12.70 -6.45
CA CYS A 346 21.26 -12.71 -7.76
C CYS A 346 21.33 -11.36 -8.48
N CYS A 347 21.51 -10.27 -7.74
CA CYS A 347 21.52 -8.90 -8.22
C CYS A 347 22.80 -8.19 -7.77
N ASN A 348 23.43 -7.47 -8.70
CA ASN A 348 24.63 -6.67 -8.45
C ASN A 348 24.53 -5.38 -9.26
N THR A 349 24.66 -4.21 -8.59
CA THR A 349 24.52 -2.88 -9.23
C THR A 349 23.31 -2.77 -10.16
N CYS A 350 22.16 -3.22 -9.67
CA CYS A 350 20.85 -3.33 -10.35
C CYS A 350 20.83 -4.06 -11.71
N THR A 351 21.81 -4.95 -11.91
CA THR A 351 21.89 -5.92 -13.02
C THR A 351 21.92 -7.35 -12.49
N LEU A 352 21.37 -8.30 -13.23
CA LEU A 352 21.30 -9.70 -12.83
C LEU A 352 22.67 -10.40 -12.95
N THR A 353 23.00 -11.23 -11.96
CA THR A 353 24.24 -12.02 -11.99
C THR A 353 24.17 -13.13 -13.05
N ALA A 354 25.33 -13.55 -13.58
CA ALA A 354 25.37 -14.44 -14.74
C ALA A 354 24.69 -15.80 -14.49
N GLY A 355 23.56 -16.04 -15.16
CA GLY A 355 22.74 -17.25 -15.00
C GLY A 355 21.53 -17.09 -14.05
N SER A 356 21.33 -15.90 -13.49
CA SER A 356 20.14 -15.49 -12.75
C SER A 356 19.00 -15.06 -13.68
N GLN A 357 17.77 -15.26 -13.23
CA GLN A 357 16.53 -14.89 -13.92
C GLN A 357 15.68 -13.91 -13.08
N CYS A 358 15.94 -13.84 -11.78
CA CYS A 358 15.24 -13.00 -10.81
C CYS A 358 16.13 -12.72 -9.61
N SER A 359 15.78 -11.70 -8.83
CA SER A 359 16.45 -11.33 -7.58
C SER A 359 15.65 -11.75 -6.34
N ASN A 360 14.50 -11.12 -6.14
CA ASN A 360 13.64 -11.22 -4.96
C ASN A 360 12.17 -11.43 -5.37
N GLY A 361 11.33 -11.79 -4.39
CA GLY A 361 9.89 -11.98 -4.54
C GLY A 361 9.44 -13.44 -4.40
N LEU A 362 8.15 -13.63 -4.12
CA LEU A 362 7.55 -14.92 -3.73
C LEU A 362 7.71 -16.05 -4.78
N CYS A 363 7.90 -15.69 -6.05
CA CYS A 363 8.13 -16.62 -7.16
C CYS A 363 9.60 -16.68 -7.60
N CYS A 364 10.54 -16.13 -6.82
CA CYS A 364 11.97 -16.28 -7.03
C CYS A 364 12.61 -17.22 -5.99
N ARG A 365 13.47 -18.13 -6.45
CA ARG A 365 14.20 -19.04 -5.56
C ARG A 365 15.56 -19.40 -6.13
N LYS A 366 16.63 -19.07 -5.39
CA LYS A 366 18.03 -19.24 -5.83
C LYS A 366 18.25 -18.66 -7.23
N CYS A 367 17.83 -17.42 -7.40
CA CYS A 367 17.94 -16.64 -8.63
C CYS A 367 17.21 -17.22 -9.85
N ARG A 368 16.23 -18.11 -9.66
CA ARG A 368 15.40 -18.70 -10.73
C ARG A 368 13.92 -18.58 -10.41
N PHE A 369 13.08 -18.51 -11.44
CA PHE A 369 11.62 -18.52 -11.26
C PHE A 369 11.16 -19.88 -10.71
N GLU A 370 10.23 -19.86 -9.76
CA GLU A 370 9.46 -21.04 -9.39
C GLU A 370 8.54 -21.45 -10.56
N PRO A 371 8.32 -22.76 -10.81
CA PRO A 371 7.51 -23.23 -11.93
C PRO A 371 6.08 -22.67 -11.98
N LYS A 372 5.53 -22.61 -13.19
CA LYS A 372 4.12 -22.23 -13.39
C LYS A 372 3.20 -23.16 -12.59
N GLY A 373 2.29 -22.59 -11.81
CA GLY A 373 1.36 -23.36 -10.97
C GLY A 373 1.88 -23.71 -9.57
N VAL A 374 3.02 -23.15 -9.14
CA VAL A 374 3.39 -23.12 -7.72
C VAL A 374 2.56 -22.06 -7.01
N LEU A 375 1.82 -22.44 -5.98
CA LEU A 375 1.04 -21.55 -5.11
C LEU A 375 1.95 -20.51 -4.45
N CYS A 376 1.66 -19.22 -4.62
CA CYS A 376 2.41 -18.12 -3.99
C CYS A 376 1.63 -17.38 -2.90
N ARG A 377 0.29 -17.28 -3.02
CA ARG A 377 -0.61 -16.74 -1.98
C ARG A 377 -1.80 -17.69 -1.75
N GLU A 378 -2.22 -17.88 -0.52
CA GLU A 378 -3.47 -18.59 -0.18
C GLU A 378 -4.67 -17.62 -0.16
N ALA A 379 -5.84 -18.13 -0.55
CA ALA A 379 -7.10 -17.40 -0.47
C ALA A 379 -7.52 -17.21 1.00
N VAL A 380 -7.80 -15.97 1.43
CA VAL A 380 -8.10 -15.64 2.84
C VAL A 380 -9.52 -16.02 3.25
N ASN A 381 -10.46 -16.07 2.29
CA ASN A 381 -11.89 -16.30 2.55
C ASN A 381 -12.61 -16.95 1.34
N ASP A 382 -13.90 -17.25 1.50
CA ASP A 382 -14.76 -17.81 0.44
C ASP A 382 -14.91 -16.93 -0.82
N CYS A 383 -14.61 -15.64 -0.74
CA CYS A 383 -14.69 -14.65 -1.83
C CYS A 383 -13.37 -14.43 -2.57
N ASP A 384 -12.28 -15.03 -2.09
CA ASP A 384 -10.93 -14.81 -2.60
C ASP A 384 -10.50 -15.93 -3.57
N ILE A 385 -9.44 -15.71 -4.34
CA ILE A 385 -8.86 -16.67 -5.30
C ILE A 385 -7.38 -16.86 -4.93
N ALA A 386 -6.86 -18.08 -5.05
CA ALA A 386 -5.49 -18.40 -4.66
C ALA A 386 -4.53 -18.29 -5.86
N GLU A 387 -3.56 -17.37 -5.79
CA GLU A 387 -2.63 -17.10 -6.89
C GLU A 387 -1.45 -18.07 -6.95
N ASN A 388 -1.07 -18.35 -8.19
CA ASN A 388 0.07 -19.18 -8.52
C ASN A 388 1.11 -18.37 -9.29
N CYS A 389 2.37 -18.77 -9.15
CA CYS A 389 3.47 -18.29 -9.97
C CYS A 389 3.20 -18.56 -11.46
N THR A 390 3.54 -17.59 -12.30
CA THR A 390 3.37 -17.67 -13.76
C THR A 390 4.44 -18.51 -14.45
N GLY A 391 5.58 -18.75 -13.79
CA GLY A 391 6.78 -19.38 -14.35
C GLY A 391 7.70 -18.42 -15.12
N ASN A 392 7.37 -17.13 -15.19
CA ASN A 392 8.15 -16.09 -15.90
C ASN A 392 8.21 -14.74 -15.16
N SER A 393 7.85 -14.70 -13.87
CA SER A 393 7.87 -13.51 -13.01
C SER A 393 8.46 -13.88 -11.65
N SER A 394 9.15 -12.93 -11.00
CA SER A 394 9.65 -13.08 -9.63
C SER A 394 8.58 -12.75 -8.58
N GLN A 395 7.61 -11.92 -8.96
CA GLN A 395 6.45 -11.58 -8.13
C GLN A 395 5.36 -12.65 -8.25
N CYS A 396 4.52 -12.76 -7.22
CA CYS A 396 3.26 -13.50 -7.34
C CYS A 396 2.36 -12.83 -8.40
N SER A 397 1.34 -13.54 -8.88
CA SER A 397 0.32 -12.90 -9.73
C SER A 397 -0.42 -11.83 -8.91
N PRO A 398 -0.94 -10.74 -9.54
CA PRO A 398 -1.71 -9.73 -8.82
C PRO A 398 -2.87 -10.37 -8.05
N ASN A 399 -3.10 -9.90 -6.82
CA ASN A 399 -4.16 -10.41 -5.95
C ASN A 399 -5.53 -10.09 -6.58
N ILE A 400 -6.29 -11.15 -6.89
CA ILE A 400 -7.60 -11.07 -7.52
C ILE A 400 -8.62 -11.87 -6.70
N HIS A 401 -9.81 -11.31 -6.57
CA HIS A 401 -10.91 -11.95 -5.85
C HIS A 401 -12.05 -12.30 -6.80
N LYS A 402 -13.03 -13.07 -6.33
CA LYS A 402 -14.24 -13.41 -7.09
C LYS A 402 -15.04 -12.14 -7.37
N MET A 403 -15.66 -12.04 -8.55
CA MET A 403 -16.54 -10.92 -8.88
C MET A 403 -17.68 -10.77 -7.85
N ASP A 404 -18.20 -9.55 -7.73
CA ASP A 404 -19.34 -9.24 -6.87
C ASP A 404 -20.56 -10.09 -7.29
N GLY A 405 -21.30 -10.61 -6.30
CA GLY A 405 -22.44 -11.50 -6.53
C GLY A 405 -22.21 -12.98 -6.21
N TYR A 406 -20.97 -13.46 -6.10
CA TYR A 406 -20.69 -14.84 -5.65
C TYR A 406 -21.20 -15.08 -4.22
N SER A 407 -21.81 -16.24 -3.95
CA SER A 407 -22.23 -16.60 -2.59
C SER A 407 -21.06 -17.03 -1.71
N CYS A 408 -21.11 -16.67 -0.44
CA CYS A 408 -20.12 -17.00 0.59
C CYS A 408 -20.80 -17.39 1.91
N ASP A 409 -20.01 -17.90 2.86
CA ASP A 409 -20.46 -18.25 4.22
C ASP A 409 -21.68 -19.18 4.21
N ASN A 410 -21.54 -20.32 3.52
CA ASN A 410 -22.61 -21.31 3.35
C ASN A 410 -23.91 -20.75 2.74
N ARG A 411 -23.80 -19.76 1.84
CA ARG A 411 -24.89 -18.98 1.22
C ARG A 411 -25.63 -18.02 2.17
N GLN A 412 -25.07 -17.71 3.34
CA GLN A 412 -25.60 -16.65 4.21
C GLN A 412 -25.15 -15.25 3.79
N GLY A 413 -24.09 -15.15 2.97
CA GLY A 413 -23.55 -13.90 2.45
C GLY A 413 -23.31 -13.90 0.95
N ILE A 414 -23.04 -12.70 0.43
CA ILE A 414 -22.57 -12.47 -0.94
C ILE A 414 -21.28 -11.64 -0.92
N CYS A 415 -20.37 -11.96 -1.84
CA CYS A 415 -19.11 -11.28 -2.05
C CYS A 415 -19.32 -9.90 -2.70
N PHE A 416 -18.68 -8.88 -2.12
CA PHE A 416 -18.55 -7.53 -2.68
C PHE A 416 -17.14 -7.00 -2.38
N GLY A 417 -16.33 -6.72 -3.41
CA GLY A 417 -14.97 -6.18 -3.25
C GLY A 417 -14.08 -7.03 -2.33
N GLY A 418 -14.02 -8.34 -2.60
CA GLY A 418 -13.25 -9.34 -1.84
C GLY A 418 -13.84 -9.75 -0.49
N ARG A 419 -14.81 -8.99 0.04
CA ARG A 419 -15.39 -9.17 1.37
C ARG A 419 -16.76 -9.85 1.31
N CYS A 420 -17.03 -10.76 2.24
CA CYS A 420 -18.33 -11.45 2.35
C CYS A 420 -19.33 -10.64 3.19
N LYS A 421 -20.40 -10.11 2.60
CA LYS A 421 -21.44 -9.35 3.33
C LYS A 421 -22.46 -10.28 3.99
N THR A 422 -22.58 -10.20 5.32
CA THR A 422 -23.64 -10.82 6.12
C THR A 422 -24.12 -9.86 7.21
N ARG A 423 -25.39 -9.99 7.64
CA ARG A 423 -25.92 -9.26 8.82
C ARG A 423 -25.09 -9.53 10.09
N ASP A 424 -24.54 -10.74 10.22
CA ASP A 424 -23.71 -11.13 11.37
C ASP A 424 -22.36 -10.37 11.38
N ARG A 425 -21.65 -10.34 10.24
CA ARG A 425 -20.43 -9.53 10.10
C ARG A 425 -20.70 -8.04 10.27
N GLN A 426 -21.85 -7.54 9.81
CA GLN A 426 -22.24 -6.14 10.04
C GLN A 426 -22.44 -5.85 11.54
N CYS A 427 -23.15 -6.73 12.27
CA CYS A 427 -23.29 -6.62 13.72
C CYS A 427 -21.92 -6.64 14.45
N LYS A 428 -20.99 -7.50 14.03
CA LYS A 428 -19.64 -7.58 14.59
C LYS A 428 -18.75 -6.38 14.25
N TYR A 429 -18.88 -5.85 13.05
CA TYR A 429 -18.18 -4.65 12.60
C TYR A 429 -18.62 -3.41 13.38
N ILE A 430 -19.90 -3.29 13.72
CA ILE A 430 -20.42 -2.14 14.48
C ILE A 430 -20.20 -2.31 15.99
N TRP A 431 -20.42 -3.51 16.56
CA TRP A 431 -20.52 -3.70 18.02
C TRP A 431 -19.45 -4.61 18.64
N GLY A 432 -18.63 -5.28 17.84
CA GLY A 432 -17.54 -6.17 18.29
C GLY A 432 -17.82 -7.66 18.09
N GLU A 433 -16.74 -8.46 17.97
CA GLU A 433 -16.77 -9.88 17.57
C GLU A 433 -17.60 -10.82 18.48
N LYS A 434 -17.96 -10.36 19.69
CA LYS A 434 -18.81 -11.10 20.64
C LYS A 434 -20.31 -10.96 20.33
N VAL A 435 -20.69 -10.05 19.44
CA VAL A 435 -22.07 -9.78 19.02
C VAL A 435 -22.41 -10.65 17.81
N THR A 436 -23.68 -11.02 17.66
CA THR A 436 -24.17 -11.79 16.50
C THR A 436 -25.42 -11.14 15.90
N ALA A 437 -25.85 -11.57 14.71
CA ALA A 437 -27.16 -11.17 14.18
C ALA A 437 -28.31 -11.59 15.11
N ALA A 438 -29.42 -10.84 15.07
CA ALA A 438 -30.68 -11.26 15.69
C ALA A 438 -31.39 -12.34 14.86
N ASP A 439 -32.24 -13.12 15.53
CA ASP A 439 -33.13 -14.10 14.90
C ASP A 439 -34.02 -13.42 13.84
N ARG A 440 -34.29 -14.11 12.72
CA ARG A 440 -35.19 -13.63 11.64
C ARG A 440 -36.56 -13.17 12.18
N TYR A 441 -37.04 -13.79 13.26
CA TYR A 441 -38.26 -13.38 13.96
C TYR A 441 -38.25 -11.90 14.41
N CYS A 442 -37.10 -11.36 14.82
CA CYS A 442 -36.97 -9.96 15.24
C CYS A 442 -37.30 -8.99 14.08
N TYR A 443 -36.73 -9.25 12.91
CA TYR A 443 -36.97 -8.47 11.68
C TYR A 443 -38.43 -8.58 11.22
N GLU A 444 -39.01 -9.80 11.26
CA GLU A 444 -40.41 -10.06 10.89
C GLU A 444 -41.46 -9.49 11.87
N LYS A 445 -41.02 -8.84 12.96
CA LYS A 445 -41.87 -8.04 13.85
C LYS A 445 -41.53 -6.56 13.75
N LEU A 446 -40.38 -6.16 14.29
CA LEU A 446 -40.03 -4.76 14.51
C LEU A 446 -40.07 -3.94 13.21
N ASN A 447 -39.48 -4.46 12.13
CA ASN A 447 -39.36 -3.70 10.89
C ASN A 447 -40.70 -3.45 10.17
N ILE A 448 -41.75 -4.22 10.50
CA ILE A 448 -43.13 -4.00 10.02
C ILE A 448 -43.83 -2.90 10.83
N GLU A 449 -43.45 -2.67 12.09
CA GLU A 449 -44.08 -1.67 12.95
C GLU A 449 -43.84 -0.24 12.46
N GLY A 450 -42.67 0.03 11.87
CA GLY A 450 -42.29 1.36 11.35
C GLY A 450 -42.11 2.35 12.49
N THR A 451 -41.23 2.00 13.42
CA THR A 451 -40.85 2.83 14.57
C THR A 451 -39.33 2.97 14.62
N GLU A 452 -38.84 3.81 15.53
CA GLU A 452 -37.40 3.88 15.88
C GLU A 452 -36.79 2.52 16.22
N LYS A 453 -37.61 1.54 16.67
CA LYS A 453 -37.18 0.18 17.01
C LYS A 453 -37.12 -0.79 15.83
N GLY A 454 -37.62 -0.37 14.66
CA GLY A 454 -37.60 -1.15 13.43
C GLY A 454 -38.40 -0.47 12.32
N ASN A 455 -37.74 -0.21 11.19
CA ASN A 455 -38.29 0.52 10.05
C ASN A 455 -37.44 0.28 8.79
N CYS A 456 -37.86 0.80 7.63
CA CYS A 456 -37.15 0.77 6.34
C CYS A 456 -36.61 2.16 5.94
N GLY A 457 -36.13 2.94 6.92
CA GLY A 457 -35.68 4.31 6.74
C GLY A 457 -36.66 5.33 7.32
N ARG A 458 -36.38 6.61 7.04
CA ARG A 458 -37.12 7.77 7.54
C ARG A 458 -37.48 8.70 6.38
N ASP A 459 -38.78 8.93 6.14
CA ASP A 459 -39.25 10.02 5.28
C ASP A 459 -39.52 11.24 6.15
N LYS A 460 -38.66 12.26 6.02
CA LYS A 460 -38.67 13.51 6.81
C LYS A 460 -38.57 13.22 8.31
N ASP A 461 -39.68 13.25 9.03
CA ASP A 461 -39.77 12.97 10.48
C ASP A 461 -40.62 11.74 10.80
N SER A 462 -40.97 10.93 9.79
CA SER A 462 -41.74 9.71 9.93
C SER A 462 -40.93 8.47 9.57
N TRP A 463 -40.97 7.45 10.44
CA TRP A 463 -40.35 6.16 10.21
C TRP A 463 -41.18 5.36 9.19
N VAL A 464 -40.50 4.71 8.24
CA VAL A 464 -41.14 3.98 7.14
C VAL A 464 -41.41 2.53 7.55
N GLN A 465 -42.65 2.07 7.46
CA GLN A 465 -43.00 0.66 7.66
C GLN A 465 -42.45 -0.21 6.52
N CYS A 466 -41.70 -1.27 6.84
CA CYS A 466 -41.23 -2.22 5.82
C CYS A 466 -42.38 -3.07 5.28
N ASN A 467 -42.37 -3.34 3.97
CA ASN A 467 -43.17 -4.43 3.41
C ASN A 467 -42.68 -5.77 3.95
N LYS A 468 -43.55 -6.78 3.98
CA LYS A 468 -43.23 -8.16 4.42
C LYS A 468 -42.07 -8.83 3.65
N GLN A 469 -41.75 -8.34 2.45
CA GLN A 469 -40.61 -8.80 1.64
C GLN A 469 -39.31 -8.04 2.00
N ASP A 470 -39.43 -6.76 2.38
CA ASP A 470 -38.30 -5.86 2.64
C ASP A 470 -37.76 -5.92 4.08
N VAL A 471 -38.45 -6.63 5.00
CA VAL A 471 -38.12 -6.67 6.45
C VAL A 471 -36.66 -7.01 6.78
N LEU A 472 -35.96 -7.78 5.94
CA LEU A 472 -34.56 -8.17 6.12
C LEU A 472 -33.53 -7.16 5.54
N CYS A 473 -34.02 -6.04 5.01
CA CYS A 473 -33.23 -4.94 4.43
C CYS A 473 -33.45 -3.59 5.11
N GLY A 474 -34.38 -3.49 6.06
CA GLY A 474 -34.56 -2.31 6.91
C GLY A 474 -33.51 -2.23 8.03
N TYR A 475 -33.95 -1.77 9.19
CA TYR A 475 -33.15 -1.60 10.40
C TYR A 475 -32.42 -2.90 10.80
N LEU A 476 -31.14 -2.78 11.15
CA LEU A 476 -30.26 -3.87 11.53
C LEU A 476 -30.53 -4.29 12.98
N LEU A 477 -30.75 -5.58 13.19
CA LEU A 477 -31.00 -6.17 14.50
C LEU A 477 -29.95 -7.23 14.82
N CYS A 478 -29.34 -7.07 15.99
CA CYS A 478 -28.24 -7.84 16.56
C CYS A 478 -28.62 -8.41 17.94
N SER A 479 -27.89 -9.42 18.39
CA SER A 479 -28.02 -10.06 19.71
C SER A 479 -26.83 -9.70 20.60
N ASN A 480 -27.07 -9.39 21.88
CA ASN A 480 -26.03 -9.10 22.89
C ASN A 480 -25.14 -7.88 22.58
N ILE A 481 -25.77 -6.82 22.06
CA ILE A 481 -25.19 -5.50 21.76
C ILE A 481 -24.45 -4.85 22.94
N SER A 482 -23.41 -4.06 22.66
CA SER A 482 -22.75 -3.17 23.62
C SER A 482 -23.40 -1.77 23.63
N SER A 483 -23.29 -1.03 24.74
CA SER A 483 -23.79 0.36 24.82
C SER A 483 -23.00 1.37 24.00
N VAL A 484 -21.90 0.95 23.37
CA VAL A 484 -21.00 1.79 22.55
C VAL A 484 -20.57 0.98 21.32
N PRO A 485 -20.64 1.54 20.10
CA PRO A 485 -20.12 0.91 18.88
C PRO A 485 -18.58 1.04 18.76
N ARG A 486 -17.95 0.19 17.94
CA ARG A 486 -16.51 0.26 17.60
C ARG A 486 -16.16 1.55 16.87
N LEU A 487 -17.04 2.03 15.99
CA LEU A 487 -16.87 3.20 15.14
C LEU A 487 -18.18 4.01 15.01
N GLY A 488 -18.06 5.26 14.56
CA GLY A 488 -19.21 6.15 14.40
C GLY A 488 -19.75 6.70 15.72
N GLU A 489 -20.91 7.36 15.64
CA GLU A 489 -21.59 7.98 16.78
C GLU A 489 -23.03 7.47 16.88
N LEU A 490 -23.43 7.13 18.11
CA LEU A 490 -24.74 6.56 18.42
C LEU A 490 -25.77 7.69 18.51
N ASP A 491 -26.77 7.63 17.64
CA ASP A 491 -27.92 8.55 17.59
C ASP A 491 -29.14 7.83 18.20
N GLY A 492 -29.77 8.46 19.20
CA GLY A 492 -30.89 7.89 19.96
C GLY A 492 -30.50 6.81 21.00
N GLU A 493 -31.50 6.05 21.46
CA GLU A 493 -31.33 4.95 22.42
C GLU A 493 -31.22 3.58 21.73
N ILE A 494 -30.57 2.62 22.42
CA ILE A 494 -30.48 1.23 21.93
C ILE A 494 -31.79 0.49 22.15
N THR A 495 -32.37 -0.02 21.07
CA THR A 495 -33.55 -0.89 21.09
C THR A 495 -33.25 -2.19 21.83
N THR A 496 -34.18 -2.67 22.66
CA THR A 496 -33.96 -3.84 23.54
C THR A 496 -35.16 -4.79 23.66
N SER A 497 -34.99 -5.99 23.07
CA SER A 497 -35.63 -7.27 23.40
C SER A 497 -37.16 -7.42 23.29
N ILE A 498 -37.61 -8.58 22.80
CA ILE A 498 -39.04 -8.98 22.78
C ILE A 498 -39.23 -10.32 23.49
N LEU A 499 -40.23 -10.40 24.37
CA LEU A 499 -40.70 -11.65 24.95
C LEU A 499 -41.80 -12.27 24.07
N HIS A 500 -41.66 -13.52 23.63
CA HIS A 500 -42.70 -14.18 22.84
C HIS A 500 -42.87 -15.67 23.19
N TYR A 501 -44.09 -16.06 23.62
CA TYR A 501 -44.45 -17.43 24.04
C TYR A 501 -43.42 -18.12 24.98
N GLY A 502 -42.83 -17.35 25.91
CA GLY A 502 -41.84 -17.87 26.86
C GLY A 502 -40.40 -17.99 26.33
N LYS A 503 -40.16 -17.80 25.03
CA LYS A 503 -38.80 -17.61 24.48
C LYS A 503 -38.49 -16.11 24.46
N VAL A 504 -37.35 -15.73 25.04
CA VAL A 504 -36.82 -14.37 24.93
C VAL A 504 -36.09 -14.24 23.59
N TYR A 505 -36.43 -13.23 22.81
CA TYR A 505 -35.70 -12.86 21.59
C TYR A 505 -34.93 -11.57 21.85
N ASN A 506 -33.60 -11.63 21.85
CA ASN A 506 -32.76 -10.45 22.08
C ASN A 506 -32.63 -9.64 20.78
N CYS A 507 -33.68 -8.89 20.45
CA CYS A 507 -33.73 -8.00 19.30
C CYS A 507 -33.18 -6.63 19.70
N SER A 508 -31.99 -6.25 19.22
CA SER A 508 -31.38 -4.97 19.55
C SER A 508 -30.70 -4.28 18.36
N GLY A 509 -30.75 -2.95 18.36
CA GLY A 509 -30.12 -2.11 17.33
C GLY A 509 -29.94 -0.68 17.84
N GLY A 510 -29.20 0.13 17.09
CA GLY A 510 -29.00 1.56 17.33
C GLY A 510 -28.59 2.24 16.02
N HIS A 511 -28.95 3.51 15.84
CA HIS A 511 -28.49 4.30 14.69
C HIS A 511 -27.03 4.70 14.91
N VAL A 512 -26.15 4.37 13.98
CA VAL A 512 -24.70 4.62 14.13
C VAL A 512 -24.22 5.41 12.92
N LYS A 513 -24.12 6.72 13.10
CA LYS A 513 -23.75 7.67 12.04
C LYS A 513 -22.24 7.66 11.81
N LEU A 514 -21.82 7.66 10.56
CA LEU A 514 -20.46 8.00 10.14
C LEU A 514 -20.38 9.42 9.56
N ASP A 515 -21.46 9.85 8.91
CA ASP A 515 -21.72 11.21 8.43
C ASP A 515 -23.25 11.45 8.43
N GLU A 516 -23.71 12.62 8.00
CA GLU A 516 -25.14 13.00 8.00
C GLU A 516 -26.02 12.06 7.17
N ASP A 517 -25.47 11.44 6.11
CA ASP A 517 -26.20 10.55 5.19
C ASP A 517 -25.87 9.06 5.43
N THR A 518 -24.69 8.73 5.98
CA THR A 518 -24.27 7.34 6.22
C THR A 518 -24.63 6.84 7.63
N ASP A 519 -25.66 6.01 7.73
CA ASP A 519 -26.11 5.33 8.95
C ASP A 519 -25.87 3.80 8.87
N LEU A 520 -25.03 3.26 9.74
CA LEU A 520 -24.73 1.81 9.82
C LEU A 520 -25.84 1.01 10.52
N GLY A 521 -26.85 1.66 11.10
CA GLY A 521 -28.02 1.04 11.73
C GLY A 521 -29.00 0.36 10.78
N TYR A 522 -28.76 0.41 9.46
CA TYR A 522 -29.55 -0.27 8.43
C TYR A 522 -28.75 -1.39 7.76
N VAL A 523 -29.42 -2.46 7.32
CA VAL A 523 -28.76 -3.59 6.64
C VAL A 523 -28.08 -3.12 5.35
N GLU A 524 -26.79 -3.41 5.20
CA GLU A 524 -25.99 -2.92 4.05
C GLU A 524 -26.53 -3.38 2.68
N ASN A 525 -26.51 -2.46 1.71
CA ASN A 525 -26.73 -2.77 0.29
C ASN A 525 -25.80 -3.91 -0.18
N GLY A 526 -26.38 -4.93 -0.83
CA GLY A 526 -25.74 -6.17 -1.24
C GLY A 526 -25.96 -7.36 -0.29
N THR A 527 -26.49 -7.15 0.92
CA THR A 527 -26.71 -8.24 1.88
C THR A 527 -27.87 -9.16 1.46
N PRO A 528 -27.78 -10.51 1.57
CA PRO A 528 -28.86 -11.41 1.17
C PRO A 528 -30.13 -11.28 2.03
N CYS A 529 -31.30 -11.17 1.39
CA CYS A 529 -32.61 -11.15 2.04
C CYS A 529 -33.48 -12.38 1.72
N GLY A 530 -33.14 -13.14 0.67
CA GLY A 530 -33.78 -14.40 0.31
C GLY A 530 -32.93 -15.21 -0.68
N PRO A 531 -33.42 -16.37 -1.15
CA PRO A 531 -32.80 -17.08 -2.27
C PRO A 531 -32.75 -16.15 -3.49
N ASP A 532 -31.55 -15.93 -4.02
CA ASP A 532 -31.28 -15.08 -5.19
C ASP A 532 -31.82 -13.63 -5.07
N MET A 533 -31.96 -13.15 -3.83
CA MET A 533 -32.52 -11.83 -3.48
C MET A 533 -31.60 -11.07 -2.50
N VAL A 534 -31.34 -9.80 -2.78
CA VAL A 534 -30.38 -8.91 -2.10
C VAL A 534 -31.00 -7.56 -1.73
N CYS A 535 -30.46 -6.95 -0.67
CA CYS A 535 -30.86 -5.63 -0.22
C CYS A 535 -30.28 -4.52 -1.12
N LEU A 536 -31.13 -3.60 -1.56
CA LEU A 536 -30.76 -2.34 -2.21
C LEU A 536 -31.73 -1.25 -1.76
N ASP A 537 -31.20 -0.19 -1.16
CA ASP A 537 -31.92 1.00 -0.71
C ASP A 537 -33.14 0.65 0.18
N HIS A 538 -32.85 -0.15 1.21
CA HIS A 538 -33.77 -0.77 2.18
C HIS A 538 -34.82 -1.74 1.59
N ARG A 539 -34.69 -2.15 0.33
CA ARG A 539 -35.64 -3.06 -0.34
C ARG A 539 -35.00 -4.38 -0.72
N CYS A 540 -35.78 -5.46 -0.69
CA CYS A 540 -35.34 -6.79 -1.09
C CYS A 540 -35.65 -7.02 -2.58
N LEU A 541 -34.63 -7.01 -3.43
CA LEU A 541 -34.73 -7.12 -4.89
C LEU A 541 -33.99 -8.37 -5.43
N PRO A 542 -34.33 -8.88 -6.62
CA PRO A 542 -33.55 -9.94 -7.27
C PRO A 542 -32.09 -9.51 -7.51
N THR A 543 -31.14 -10.45 -7.49
CA THR A 543 -29.72 -10.19 -7.82
C THR A 543 -29.53 -9.55 -9.19
N GLU A 544 -30.43 -9.85 -10.14
CA GLU A 544 -30.52 -9.23 -11.47
C GLU A 544 -30.56 -7.69 -11.42
N ALA A 545 -31.18 -7.10 -10.39
CA ALA A 545 -31.31 -5.65 -10.24
C ALA A 545 -29.97 -4.92 -10.04
N PHE A 546 -28.92 -5.63 -9.61
CA PHE A 546 -27.56 -5.08 -9.48
C PHE A 546 -26.81 -5.00 -10.82
N ASN A 547 -27.32 -5.61 -11.90
CA ASN A 547 -26.69 -5.60 -13.23
C ASN A 547 -25.21 -6.03 -13.22
N PHE A 548 -24.88 -7.10 -12.49
CA PHE A 548 -23.51 -7.63 -12.42
C PHE A 548 -22.96 -7.99 -13.81
N SER A 549 -21.74 -7.56 -14.12
CA SER A 549 -21.03 -7.95 -15.34
C SER A 549 -20.59 -9.42 -15.27
N THR A 550 -20.88 -10.20 -16.30
CA THR A 550 -20.54 -11.63 -16.37
C THR A 550 -19.27 -11.89 -17.18
N CYS A 551 -18.51 -12.92 -16.78
CA CYS A 551 -17.45 -13.49 -17.61
C CYS A 551 -18.01 -14.31 -18.78
N PRO A 552 -17.23 -14.53 -19.86
CA PRO A 552 -17.62 -15.38 -20.98
C PRO A 552 -17.80 -16.86 -20.56
N GLY A 553 -18.50 -17.60 -21.42
CA GLY A 553 -18.75 -19.04 -21.28
C GLY A 553 -19.39 -19.61 -22.53
N THR A 554 -19.36 -20.94 -22.69
CA THR A 554 -19.96 -21.63 -23.84
C THR A 554 -21.49 -21.60 -23.89
N THR A 555 -22.17 -21.26 -22.78
CA THR A 555 -23.61 -20.97 -22.72
C THR A 555 -23.88 -19.83 -21.73
N ASP A 556 -24.96 -19.08 -21.94
CA ASP A 556 -25.31 -17.87 -21.15
C ASP A 556 -25.48 -18.13 -19.63
N SER A 557 -25.68 -19.39 -19.23
CA SER A 557 -25.84 -19.80 -17.82
C SER A 557 -24.57 -20.45 -17.22
N GLN A 558 -23.52 -20.67 -18.01
CA GLN A 558 -22.28 -21.32 -17.56
C GLN A 558 -21.11 -20.31 -17.56
N ILE A 559 -21.03 -19.51 -16.51
CA ILE A 559 -19.87 -18.66 -16.20
C ILE A 559 -18.59 -19.49 -16.33
N CYS A 560 -17.63 -19.04 -17.15
CA CYS A 560 -16.37 -19.73 -17.42
C CYS A 560 -16.56 -21.20 -17.83
N SER A 561 -17.61 -21.47 -18.63
CA SER A 561 -18.01 -22.81 -19.09
C SER A 561 -18.25 -23.86 -17.99
N GLY A 562 -18.42 -23.43 -16.73
CA GLY A 562 -18.47 -24.34 -15.58
C GLY A 562 -17.13 -24.98 -15.19
N HIS A 563 -16.01 -24.43 -15.69
CA HIS A 563 -14.64 -24.94 -15.51
C HIS A 563 -13.68 -23.81 -15.06
N GLY A 564 -14.20 -22.86 -14.29
CA GLY A 564 -13.44 -21.75 -13.74
C GLY A 564 -14.29 -20.80 -12.90
N VAL A 565 -13.65 -19.75 -12.38
CA VAL A 565 -14.24 -18.74 -11.52
C VAL A 565 -14.03 -17.35 -12.15
N CYS A 566 -15.06 -16.50 -12.18
CA CYS A 566 -14.93 -15.15 -12.69
C CYS A 566 -14.30 -14.22 -11.65
N SER A 567 -13.20 -13.57 -12.00
CA SER A 567 -12.52 -12.60 -11.14
C SER A 567 -13.14 -11.20 -11.21
N ASN A 568 -12.77 -10.35 -10.26
CA ASN A 568 -13.08 -8.92 -10.22
C ASN A 568 -12.57 -8.12 -11.43
N GLU A 569 -11.63 -8.66 -12.22
CA GLU A 569 -11.22 -8.08 -13.51
C GLU A 569 -12.10 -8.50 -14.70
N ILE A 570 -13.18 -9.26 -14.46
CA ILE A 570 -14.03 -9.88 -15.49
C ILE A 570 -13.20 -10.80 -16.40
N LYS A 571 -12.40 -11.68 -15.77
CA LYS A 571 -11.58 -12.71 -16.44
C LYS A 571 -11.85 -14.07 -15.79
N CYS A 572 -11.82 -15.12 -16.59
CA CYS A 572 -11.96 -16.48 -16.08
C CYS A 572 -10.64 -17.02 -15.52
N VAL A 573 -10.65 -17.42 -14.25
CA VAL A 573 -9.59 -18.22 -13.62
C VAL A 573 -9.97 -19.68 -13.76
N CYS A 574 -9.35 -20.39 -14.71
CA CYS A 574 -9.73 -21.76 -15.06
C CYS A 574 -9.28 -22.80 -14.03
N ASP A 575 -10.08 -23.86 -13.91
CA ASP A 575 -9.74 -25.07 -13.18
C ASP A 575 -8.54 -25.80 -13.80
N ARG A 576 -7.92 -26.68 -13.02
CA ARG A 576 -6.79 -27.49 -13.49
C ARG A 576 -7.19 -28.31 -14.73
N PHE A 577 -6.31 -28.28 -15.73
CA PHE A 577 -6.47 -28.87 -17.07
C PHE A 577 -7.44 -28.13 -18.02
N TRP A 578 -7.96 -26.96 -17.64
CA TRP A 578 -8.77 -26.09 -18.51
C TRP A 578 -8.03 -24.80 -18.87
N GLY A 579 -8.47 -24.15 -19.95
CA GLY A 579 -7.89 -22.92 -20.47
C GLY A 579 -8.69 -22.33 -21.63
N GLY A 580 -8.15 -21.25 -22.23
CA GLY A 580 -8.92 -20.33 -23.05
C GLY A 580 -9.63 -19.27 -22.18
N ASP A 581 -10.03 -18.16 -22.80
CA ASP A 581 -10.58 -17.00 -22.06
C ASP A 581 -11.95 -17.28 -21.40
N ASP A 582 -12.62 -18.35 -21.84
CA ASP A 582 -13.91 -18.86 -21.35
C ASP A 582 -13.80 -20.24 -20.65
N CYS A 583 -12.57 -20.72 -20.42
CA CYS A 583 -12.23 -22.05 -19.91
C CYS A 583 -12.81 -23.25 -20.67
N SER A 584 -13.20 -23.11 -21.94
CA SER A 584 -13.77 -24.20 -22.74
C SER A 584 -12.75 -25.23 -23.24
N ALA A 585 -11.45 -24.89 -23.29
CA ALA A 585 -10.44 -25.73 -23.90
C ALA A 585 -9.74 -26.64 -22.88
N HIS A 586 -9.95 -27.95 -22.99
CA HIS A 586 -9.23 -28.94 -22.19
C HIS A 586 -7.76 -29.05 -22.67
N ILE A 587 -6.83 -28.67 -21.80
CA ILE A 587 -5.39 -28.80 -22.00
C ILE A 587 -5.01 -30.28 -21.86
N LYS A 588 -4.38 -30.86 -22.88
CA LYS A 588 -3.84 -32.23 -22.81
C LYS A 588 -2.45 -32.24 -22.17
N ASP A 589 -2.23 -33.19 -21.28
CA ASP A 589 -1.07 -33.27 -20.37
C ASP A 589 0.19 -33.88 -21.06
N ASP A 590 0.47 -33.47 -22.31
CA ASP A 590 1.60 -33.96 -23.13
C ASP A 590 2.95 -33.28 -22.78
N LEU A 591 2.95 -32.35 -21.81
CA LEU A 591 4.15 -31.69 -21.28
C LEU A 591 4.07 -31.62 -19.75
N PHE A 592 5.21 -31.83 -19.08
CA PHE A 592 5.41 -31.81 -17.61
C PHE A 592 5.09 -33.06 -16.76
N PHE A 593 5.30 -34.28 -17.27
CA PHE A 593 5.85 -35.37 -16.42
C PHE A 593 6.77 -36.34 -17.19
N ASP A 594 8.02 -35.92 -17.43
CA ASP A 594 9.09 -36.82 -17.89
C ASP A 594 9.45 -37.82 -16.75
N LYS A 595 8.89 -39.02 -16.84
CA LYS A 595 9.19 -40.14 -15.93
C LYS A 595 10.53 -40.82 -16.23
N ASP A 596 11.11 -40.62 -17.42
CA ASP A 596 12.36 -41.23 -17.82
C ASP A 596 13.58 -40.46 -17.29
N ALA A 597 13.44 -39.16 -17.01
CA ALA A 597 14.42 -38.39 -16.24
C ALA A 597 14.72 -39.02 -14.87
N ILE A 598 13.70 -39.50 -14.16
CA ILE A 598 13.86 -40.14 -12.83
C ILE A 598 14.61 -41.47 -12.96
N ASN A 599 14.25 -42.30 -13.95
CA ASN A 599 14.88 -43.60 -14.17
C ASN A 599 16.38 -43.47 -14.53
N LYS A 600 16.77 -42.46 -15.33
CA LYS A 600 18.18 -42.21 -15.69
C LYS A 600 19.06 -41.87 -14.49
N GLY A 601 18.53 -41.18 -13.47
CA GLY A 601 19.27 -40.86 -12.24
C GLY A 601 19.56 -42.07 -11.33
N VAL A 602 18.67 -43.06 -11.31
CA VAL A 602 18.85 -44.30 -10.52
C VAL A 602 19.84 -45.25 -11.19
N VAL A 603 19.87 -45.30 -12.53
CA VAL A 603 20.84 -46.15 -13.26
C VAL A 603 22.27 -45.61 -13.14
N SER A 604 22.48 -44.30 -13.31
CA SER A 604 23.82 -43.70 -13.26
C SER A 604 24.47 -43.79 -11.88
N THR A 605 23.73 -43.55 -10.80
CA THR A 605 24.23 -43.64 -9.42
C THR A 605 24.64 -45.07 -9.04
N ASN A 606 23.86 -46.08 -9.42
CA ASN A 606 24.22 -47.49 -9.19
C ASN A 606 25.46 -47.93 -9.99
N ILE A 607 25.62 -47.46 -11.23
CA ILE A 607 26.83 -47.72 -12.04
C ILE A 607 28.08 -47.11 -11.39
N ILE A 608 27.99 -45.87 -10.88
CA ILE A 608 29.11 -45.20 -10.21
C ILE A 608 29.51 -45.94 -8.92
N ILE A 609 28.53 -46.36 -8.10
CA ILE A 609 28.79 -47.14 -6.88
C ILE A 609 29.43 -48.50 -7.24
N GLY A 610 28.95 -49.17 -8.29
CA GLY A 610 29.53 -50.42 -8.79
C GLY A 610 30.99 -50.27 -9.26
N ALA A 611 31.30 -49.19 -9.97
CA ALA A 611 32.66 -48.89 -10.44
C ALA A 611 33.63 -48.58 -9.28
N ILE A 612 33.17 -47.86 -8.25
CA ILE A 612 33.97 -47.57 -7.04
C ILE A 612 34.20 -48.86 -6.24
N ALA A 613 33.16 -49.68 -6.04
CA ALA A 613 33.29 -50.96 -5.35
C ALA A 613 34.24 -51.92 -6.11
N GLY A 614 34.13 -52.01 -7.43
CA GLY A 614 34.99 -52.84 -8.27
C GLY A 614 36.46 -52.40 -8.24
N THR A 615 36.74 -51.10 -8.33
CA THR A 615 38.13 -50.59 -8.28
C THR A 615 38.77 -50.80 -6.90
N ILE A 616 38.02 -50.64 -5.80
CA ILE A 616 38.49 -50.97 -4.45
C ILE A 616 38.82 -52.46 -4.31
N LEU A 617 37.97 -53.36 -4.86
CA LEU A 617 38.18 -54.81 -4.78
C LEU A 617 39.39 -55.25 -5.60
N VAL A 618 39.60 -54.68 -6.80
CA VAL A 618 40.81 -54.91 -7.61
C VAL A 618 42.07 -54.41 -6.89
N LEU A 619 42.04 -53.22 -6.28
CA LEU A 619 43.18 -52.71 -5.50
C LEU A 619 43.48 -53.59 -4.28
N ALA A 620 42.46 -54.10 -3.59
CA ALA A 620 42.63 -55.03 -2.48
C ALA A 620 43.27 -56.37 -2.93
N LEU A 621 42.90 -56.88 -4.10
CA LEU A 621 43.53 -58.07 -4.69
C LEU A 621 44.99 -57.81 -5.08
N VAL A 622 45.30 -56.68 -5.72
CA VAL A 622 46.67 -56.31 -6.08
C VAL A 622 47.54 -56.18 -4.82
N LEU A 623 47.06 -55.48 -3.78
CA LEU A 623 47.77 -55.36 -2.50
C LEU A 623 47.93 -56.71 -1.79
N GLY A 624 46.93 -57.59 -1.85
CA GLY A 624 47.03 -58.95 -1.31
C GLY A 624 48.10 -59.79 -2.03
N ILE A 625 48.18 -59.69 -3.36
CA ILE A 625 49.19 -60.38 -4.16
C ILE A 625 50.60 -59.83 -3.89
N THR A 626 50.79 -58.51 -3.81
CA THR A 626 52.12 -57.93 -3.49
C THR A 626 52.56 -58.25 -2.06
N ALA A 627 51.63 -58.24 -1.09
CA ALA A 627 51.92 -58.66 0.28
C ALA A 627 52.26 -60.16 0.41
N TRP A 628 51.69 -61.01 -0.45
CA TRP A 628 52.06 -62.43 -0.49
C TRP A 628 53.43 -62.65 -1.14
N GLY A 629 53.72 -61.92 -2.23
CA GLY A 629 55.03 -61.93 -2.90
C GLY A 629 56.19 -61.47 -2.01
N TYR A 630 55.96 -60.47 -1.15
CA TYR A 630 56.97 -60.00 -0.18
C TYR A 630 57.31 -61.00 0.93
N LYS A 631 56.62 -62.16 1.01
CA LYS A 631 56.82 -63.16 2.08
C LYS A 631 57.81 -64.28 1.73
N GLN A 632 58.59 -64.14 0.64
CA GLN A 632 59.65 -65.09 0.24
C GLN A 632 61.01 -64.44 -0.03
N ILE A 633 61.49 -63.57 0.87
CA ILE A 633 62.90 -63.12 0.89
C ILE A 633 63.46 -63.33 2.31
N PRO A 634 64.52 -64.14 2.51
CA PRO A 634 65.14 -64.35 3.82
C PRO A 634 65.86 -63.12 4.38
N GLN A 635 66.13 -63.14 5.69
CA GLN A 635 66.83 -62.05 6.40
C GLN A 635 68.34 -62.03 6.11
N GLY A 636 68.93 -60.83 6.20
CA GLY A 636 70.37 -60.57 6.20
C GLY A 636 70.72 -59.50 7.25
N ASP A 637 71.95 -59.53 7.77
CA ASP A 637 72.25 -59.08 9.14
C ASP A 637 72.72 -57.62 9.35
N TYR A 638 72.74 -57.25 10.64
CA TYR A 638 73.06 -55.93 11.20
C TYR A 638 74.51 -55.43 10.98
N VAL A 639 74.65 -54.10 10.83
CA VAL A 639 75.84 -53.32 11.25
C VAL A 639 75.39 -52.02 11.97
N LYS A 640 76.22 -51.41 12.83
CA LYS A 640 75.86 -50.33 13.78
C LYS A 640 76.38 -48.92 13.40
N LYS A 641 75.77 -47.91 14.05
CA LYS A 641 76.19 -46.51 14.33
C LYS A 641 77.67 -46.34 14.76
N PRO A 642 78.29 -45.12 14.82
CA PRO A 642 77.73 -43.75 15.07
C PRO A 642 78.28 -42.64 14.11
N GLY A 643 78.10 -41.30 14.28
CA GLY A 643 77.33 -40.45 15.24
C GLY A 643 77.66 -38.93 15.08
N GLU A 644 77.17 -38.10 16.02
CA GLU A 644 77.49 -36.66 16.28
C GLU A 644 77.05 -35.60 15.24
N ALA A 645 76.71 -34.33 15.59
CA ALA A 645 76.39 -33.70 16.91
C ALA A 645 75.55 -32.40 16.73
N ASP A 646 74.93 -31.90 17.82
CA ASP A 646 74.06 -30.71 17.86
C ASP A 646 74.78 -29.39 18.20
N SER A 647 74.28 -28.23 17.71
CA SER A 647 74.43 -26.87 18.28
C SER A 647 73.88 -25.77 17.34
N PHE A 648 73.54 -24.55 17.77
CA PHE A 648 72.81 -24.09 18.98
C PHE A 648 72.30 -22.65 18.73
N TYR A 649 71.12 -22.31 19.26
CA TYR A 649 70.55 -20.95 19.46
C TYR A 649 70.15 -20.02 18.28
N SER A 650 69.09 -19.27 18.60
CA SER A 650 68.47 -18.07 17.99
C SER A 650 69.46 -16.93 17.68
N ASP A 651 69.18 -15.94 16.81
CA ASP A 651 68.10 -14.95 16.95
C ASP A 651 67.75 -14.14 15.67
N MET A 652 66.64 -13.40 15.72
CA MET A 652 66.17 -12.35 14.78
C MET A 652 66.82 -10.96 15.11
N PRO A 653 66.59 -9.80 14.40
CA PRO A 653 65.55 -9.45 13.40
C PRO A 653 66.09 -8.71 12.12
N PRO A 654 65.65 -7.52 11.61
CA PRO A 654 65.34 -7.41 10.16
C PRO A 654 65.97 -6.22 9.38
N GLY A 655 65.77 -6.21 8.06
CA GLY A 655 66.06 -5.06 7.16
C GLY A 655 65.74 -5.43 5.70
N VAL A 656 64.58 -5.07 5.14
CA VAL A 656 64.21 -3.73 4.60
C VAL A 656 65.01 -3.33 3.34
N SER A 657 64.46 -3.72 2.18
CA SER A 657 64.53 -3.10 0.84
C SER A 657 65.83 -2.41 0.34
N THR A 658 66.23 -2.74 -0.89
CA THR A 658 66.04 -1.81 -2.04
C THR A 658 66.28 -2.43 -3.43
N ASN A 659 65.47 -1.98 -4.39
CA ASN A 659 65.77 -1.67 -5.79
C ASN A 659 66.50 -2.67 -6.71
N SER A 660 65.69 -3.34 -7.54
CA SER A 660 65.66 -3.13 -9.00
C SER A 660 66.98 -3.09 -9.80
N ALA A 661 67.22 -4.15 -10.58
CA ALA A 661 68.01 -4.10 -11.81
C ALA A 661 67.24 -4.78 -12.97
N SER A 662 67.30 -4.18 -14.17
CA SER A 662 66.49 -4.56 -15.34
C SER A 662 67.23 -5.55 -16.28
N SER A 663 66.55 -5.95 -17.37
CA SER A 663 67.09 -6.59 -18.60
C SER A 663 67.18 -8.13 -18.59
N SER A 664 66.87 -8.87 -19.68
CA SER A 664 66.02 -8.61 -20.87
C SER A 664 65.82 -9.89 -21.70
N LYS A 665 64.89 -9.87 -22.68
CA LYS A 665 64.85 -10.74 -23.91
C LYS A 665 64.60 -12.25 -23.67
N LYS A 666 64.10 -13.06 -24.63
CA LYS A 666 63.28 -12.86 -25.86
C LYS A 666 62.80 -14.26 -26.33
N ARG A 667 61.69 -14.32 -27.09
CA ARG A 667 61.34 -15.39 -28.08
C ARG A 667 61.03 -16.80 -27.51
N SER A 668 60.31 -17.70 -28.21
CA SER A 668 59.34 -17.57 -29.33
C SER A 668 58.68 -18.93 -29.68
N ASN A 669 57.57 -18.89 -30.44
CA ASN A 669 56.88 -20.03 -31.11
C ASN A 669 56.07 -20.92 -30.14
N GLY A 670 55.00 -21.61 -30.55
CA GLY A 670 54.26 -21.73 -31.83
C GLY A 670 53.30 -22.94 -31.69
N LEU A 671 52.06 -22.96 -32.21
CA LEU A 671 51.64 -22.98 -33.61
C LEU A 671 50.10 -22.80 -33.72
N SER A 672 49.54 -22.71 -34.93
CA SER A 672 48.12 -22.36 -35.15
C SER A 672 47.49 -22.94 -36.42
N HIS A 673 46.24 -23.42 -36.29
CA HIS A 673 45.24 -23.60 -37.36
C HIS A 673 43.88 -23.28 -36.68
N SER A 674 42.99 -22.38 -37.13
CA SER A 674 42.55 -21.96 -38.49
C SER A 674 41.80 -23.04 -39.25
N TRP A 675 40.52 -22.79 -39.55
CA TRP A 675 40.03 -22.57 -40.93
C TRP A 675 38.66 -21.87 -40.91
N SER A 676 38.25 -21.31 -42.05
CA SER A 676 36.95 -20.65 -42.25
C SER A 676 36.56 -20.76 -43.72
N GLU A 677 35.25 -20.85 -44.04
CA GLU A 677 34.81 -21.16 -45.40
C GLU A 677 33.57 -20.35 -45.86
N ARG A 678 33.24 -20.42 -47.15
CA ARG A 678 32.44 -19.41 -47.88
C ARG A 678 31.49 -20.06 -48.91
N ILE A 679 30.44 -19.32 -49.28
CA ILE A 679 29.36 -19.68 -50.22
C ILE A 679 29.89 -20.02 -51.64
N PRO A 680 29.11 -20.78 -52.47
CA PRO A 680 28.36 -20.08 -53.53
C PRO A 680 26.94 -20.63 -53.90
N ASP A 681 26.05 -19.68 -54.22
CA ASP A 681 24.92 -19.61 -55.18
C ASP A 681 24.21 -20.87 -55.77
N THR A 682 22.86 -20.84 -55.81
CA THR A 682 22.07 -20.44 -57.03
C THR A 682 20.54 -20.64 -56.93
N LYS A 683 19.75 -19.63 -57.40
CA LYS A 683 18.41 -19.70 -58.07
C LYS A 683 17.19 -20.34 -57.33
N HIS A 684 15.92 -19.98 -57.56
CA HIS A 684 15.22 -18.94 -58.36
C HIS A 684 13.78 -18.75 -57.81
N ILE A 685 13.22 -17.53 -57.89
CA ILE A 685 11.78 -17.17 -58.16
C ILE A 685 10.69 -17.71 -57.19
N SER A 686 9.75 -16.95 -56.62
CA SER A 686 9.53 -15.49 -56.37
C SER A 686 8.36 -15.37 -55.32
N ASP A 687 7.55 -14.34 -55.07
CA ASP A 687 7.27 -13.00 -55.64
C ASP A 687 6.46 -12.10 -54.65
N ILE A 688 6.04 -10.88 -55.08
CA ILE A 688 4.81 -10.10 -54.70
C ILE A 688 4.46 -9.93 -53.20
N CYS A 689 4.31 -8.72 -52.62
CA CYS A 689 4.45 -7.36 -53.14
C CYS A 689 4.70 -6.30 -52.03
N GLU A 690 5.47 -5.25 -52.37
CA GLU A 690 5.31 -3.80 -52.07
C GLU A 690 5.02 -3.29 -50.63
N ASN A 691 5.92 -2.51 -50.01
CA ASN A 691 6.17 -1.04 -50.11
C ASN A 691 5.24 -0.18 -49.21
N GLY A 692 5.73 0.79 -48.42
CA GLY A 692 7.13 1.18 -48.19
C GLY A 692 7.36 2.28 -47.12
N ARG A 693 8.64 2.47 -46.77
CA ARG A 693 9.28 3.58 -46.01
C ARG A 693 10.40 4.14 -46.95
N PRO A 694 11.35 5.03 -46.57
CA PRO A 694 11.69 5.66 -45.28
C PRO A 694 11.50 7.21 -45.39
N ARG A 695 12.15 8.18 -44.72
CA ARG A 695 13.37 8.28 -43.87
C ARG A 695 13.20 9.31 -42.75
N SER A 696 13.97 9.12 -41.67
CA SER A 696 14.45 10.17 -40.76
C SER A 696 15.73 10.81 -41.31
N ASN A 697 16.06 12.04 -40.87
CA ASN A 697 17.36 12.67 -41.11
C ASN A 697 17.92 13.26 -39.81
N SER A 698 19.21 13.10 -39.59
CA SER A 698 19.98 13.72 -38.51
C SER A 698 20.42 15.14 -38.90
N TRP A 699 20.81 15.94 -37.90
CA TRP A 699 21.60 17.16 -38.11
C TRP A 699 22.83 17.15 -37.22
N GLN A 700 24.00 17.24 -37.83
CA GLN A 700 25.26 17.57 -37.17
C GLN A 700 25.44 19.09 -37.24
N GLY A 701 25.80 19.73 -36.12
CA GLY A 701 26.24 21.12 -36.08
C GLY A 701 27.74 21.19 -35.78
N ASN A 702 28.51 21.88 -36.62
CA ASN A 702 29.97 22.00 -36.45
C ASN A 702 30.39 23.46 -36.22
N ILE A 703 31.57 23.65 -35.63
CA ILE A 703 32.03 24.93 -35.07
C ILE A 703 32.46 25.92 -36.15
N GLY A 704 32.02 27.17 -36.02
CA GLY A 704 32.53 28.32 -36.76
C GLY A 704 32.00 29.62 -36.16
N GLY A 705 32.89 30.49 -35.67
CA GLY A 705 32.48 31.71 -34.96
C GLY A 705 33.17 32.97 -35.46
N ASN A 706 32.49 34.12 -35.37
CA ASN A 706 33.18 35.41 -35.27
C ASN A 706 32.35 36.50 -34.58
N ARG A 707 33.04 37.55 -34.11
CA ARG A 707 32.49 38.59 -33.22
C ARG A 707 31.74 39.70 -33.95
N LYS A 708 30.72 40.27 -33.31
CA LYS A 708 30.55 41.74 -33.16
C LYS A 708 29.61 42.10 -32.00
N LYS A 709 30.02 43.07 -31.17
CA LYS A 709 29.18 43.72 -30.14
C LYS A 709 28.59 45.02 -30.71
N VAL A 710 27.33 45.32 -30.43
CA VAL A 710 26.76 46.68 -30.49
C VAL A 710 25.94 46.93 -29.23
N ARG A 711 25.98 48.16 -28.70
CA ARG A 711 25.26 48.56 -27.47
C ARG A 711 23.79 48.89 -27.80
N GLY A 712 22.87 48.37 -26.97
CA GLY A 712 21.42 48.50 -27.14
C GLY A 712 20.83 49.89 -26.82
N LYS A 713 19.53 49.91 -26.52
CA LYS A 713 18.80 51.04 -25.90
C LYS A 713 17.59 50.52 -25.11
N ARG A 714 17.23 51.23 -24.04
CA ARG A 714 15.99 51.00 -23.27
C ARG A 714 14.82 51.68 -24.00
N PHE A 715 13.62 51.12 -23.89
CA PHE A 715 12.38 51.89 -23.87
C PHE A 715 11.42 51.31 -22.82
N ARG A 716 10.66 52.19 -22.14
CA ARG A 716 9.56 51.83 -21.23
C ARG A 716 8.21 52.11 -21.93
N PRO A 717 7.12 51.45 -21.52
CA PRO A 717 5.80 51.61 -22.16
C PRO A 717 5.16 52.98 -21.87
N ARG A 718 4.13 53.31 -22.64
CA ARG A 718 3.19 54.42 -22.37
C ARG A 718 1.76 54.00 -22.73
N SER A 719 0.77 54.66 -22.15
CA SER A 719 -0.62 54.19 -22.03
C SER A 719 -1.65 55.10 -22.73
N ASN A 720 -2.92 54.67 -22.70
CA ASN A 720 -4.15 55.36 -23.13
C ASN A 720 -4.32 55.41 -24.68
N SER A 721 -5.53 55.49 -25.25
CA SER A 721 -6.79 56.10 -24.75
C SER A 721 -8.08 55.34 -25.11
N THR A 722 -9.20 55.81 -24.53
CA THR A 722 -10.60 55.41 -24.75
C THR A 722 -11.30 56.22 -25.85
N GLU A 723 -12.38 55.67 -26.44
CA GLU A 723 -13.66 56.29 -26.92
C GLU A 723 -14.31 55.33 -27.96
N THR A 724 -15.42 54.62 -27.68
CA THR A 724 -16.86 55.00 -27.71
C THR A 724 -17.46 55.38 -29.09
N LEU A 725 -18.30 54.51 -29.66
CA LEU A 725 -19.61 54.84 -30.29
C LEU A 725 -20.36 53.58 -30.85
N SER A 726 -21.69 53.67 -30.91
CA SER A 726 -22.67 52.69 -31.43
C SER A 726 -23.83 53.47 -32.13
N PRO A 727 -25.01 52.91 -32.51
CA PRO A 727 -25.41 51.55 -32.91
C PRO A 727 -26.29 51.48 -34.21
N ALA A 728 -26.48 50.30 -34.83
CA ALA A 728 -27.62 49.93 -35.72
C ALA A 728 -27.49 48.45 -36.17
N LYS A 729 -28.51 47.68 -36.59
CA LYS A 729 -29.99 47.67 -36.43
C LYS A 729 -30.48 46.24 -36.77
N SER A 730 -31.63 45.80 -36.24
CA SER A 730 -32.27 44.49 -36.55
C SER A 730 -33.54 44.62 -37.42
N PRO A 731 -33.97 43.52 -38.06
CA PRO A 731 -35.25 42.87 -37.73
C PRO A 731 -35.15 41.31 -37.69
N SER A 732 -35.98 40.47 -37.04
CA SER A 732 -37.24 40.52 -36.25
C SER A 732 -38.49 39.88 -36.90
N SER A 733 -38.88 38.70 -36.42
CA SER A 733 -40.19 38.05 -36.61
C SER A 733 -40.44 37.04 -35.48
N SER A 734 -41.70 36.78 -35.11
CA SER A 734 -42.02 36.71 -33.66
C SER A 734 -43.41 36.17 -33.29
N THR A 735 -43.55 34.86 -33.02
CA THR A 735 -44.80 34.23 -32.52
C THR A 735 -44.48 32.97 -31.71
N GLY A 736 -45.03 32.69 -30.51
CA GLY A 736 -45.86 33.44 -29.54
C GLY A 736 -46.00 32.57 -28.27
N SER A 737 -45.88 33.06 -27.02
CA SER A 737 -46.88 33.80 -26.21
C SER A 737 -48.12 32.94 -25.87
N ILE A 738 -48.60 32.76 -24.63
CA ILE A 738 -48.95 33.66 -23.48
C ILE A 738 -48.97 32.77 -22.20
N ALA A 739 -48.75 33.15 -20.93
CA ALA A 739 -48.16 34.29 -20.16
C ALA A 739 -48.03 33.80 -18.66
N SER A 740 -48.11 34.51 -17.51
CA SER A 740 -48.40 35.91 -17.16
C SER A 740 -47.98 36.34 -15.72
N SER A 741 -47.50 37.58 -15.59
CA SER A 741 -47.71 38.59 -14.52
C SER A 741 -47.27 38.43 -13.04
N ARG A 742 -46.47 39.45 -12.60
CA ARG A 742 -46.46 40.18 -11.28
C ARG A 742 -45.84 39.49 -10.04
N LYS A 743 -45.21 40.18 -9.06
CA LYS A 743 -44.58 41.55 -8.97
C LYS A 743 -43.77 41.70 -7.64
N TYR A 744 -42.52 42.20 -7.70
CA TYR A 744 -41.74 42.82 -6.58
C TYR A 744 -41.42 41.95 -5.31
N PRO A 745 -40.54 42.39 -4.37
CA PRO A 745 -39.64 41.48 -3.64
C PRO A 745 -39.92 41.35 -2.13
N TYR A 746 -39.26 40.36 -1.50
CA TYR A 746 -39.24 40.16 -0.05
C TYR A 746 -38.00 40.79 0.62
N PRO A 747 -38.06 41.14 1.92
CA PRO A 747 -37.04 41.90 2.63
C PRO A 747 -35.98 41.04 3.33
N MET A 748 -34.85 41.66 3.70
CA MET A 748 -33.86 41.08 4.63
C MET A 748 -34.31 41.27 6.09
N PRO A 749 -34.06 40.30 6.99
CA PRO A 749 -34.06 40.52 8.45
C PRO A 749 -32.82 41.35 8.88
N PRO A 750 -32.89 42.08 10.01
CA PRO A 750 -31.83 43.01 10.42
C PRO A 750 -30.74 42.39 11.30
N LEU A 751 -29.58 43.06 11.31
CA LEU A 751 -28.53 42.90 12.33
C LEU A 751 -28.96 43.59 13.66
N PRO A 752 -28.54 43.08 14.84
CA PRO A 752 -28.66 43.79 16.11
C PRO A 752 -27.50 44.78 16.31
N ASP A 753 -27.82 45.96 16.84
CA ASP A 753 -26.85 47.01 17.24
C ASP A 753 -26.93 47.29 18.76
N GLU A 754 -25.92 48.00 19.27
CA GLU A 754 -25.56 48.11 20.71
C GLU A 754 -26.41 49.06 21.60
N GLU A 755 -26.09 49.02 22.91
CA GLU A 755 -26.50 49.94 24.00
C GLU A 755 -27.98 50.10 24.41
N LYS A 756 -28.31 49.61 25.62
CA LYS A 756 -28.43 50.53 26.78
C LYS A 756 -28.30 49.87 28.17
N LYS A 757 -27.74 50.67 29.09
CA LYS A 757 -27.33 50.32 30.46
C LYS A 757 -28.49 50.43 31.47
N VAL A 758 -28.39 49.77 32.63
CA VAL A 758 -28.39 50.39 33.99
C VAL A 758 -28.44 49.33 35.14
N ASN A 759 -27.64 49.56 36.21
CA ASN A 759 -27.61 48.86 37.52
C ASN A 759 -27.11 47.38 37.53
N ARG A 760 -26.38 46.89 38.55
CA ARG A 760 -25.83 47.52 39.78
C ARG A 760 -24.55 46.81 40.28
N GLN A 761 -23.91 47.42 41.29
CA GLN A 761 -22.73 46.99 42.07
C GLN A 761 -22.69 45.47 42.43
N SER A 762 -21.53 44.81 42.60
CA SER A 762 -20.65 45.06 43.77
C SER A 762 -19.22 44.46 43.72
N ALA A 763 -18.29 45.19 44.35
CA ALA A 763 -17.16 44.80 45.22
C ALA A 763 -16.26 43.56 44.95
N ARG A 764 -14.93 43.76 45.11
CA ARG A 764 -13.91 42.72 45.28
C ARG A 764 -13.88 42.17 46.71
N VAL A 765 -13.58 40.87 46.86
CA VAL A 765 -12.93 40.27 48.05
C VAL A 765 -11.95 39.18 47.58
N CYS A 766 -10.76 39.10 48.18
CA CYS A 766 -9.79 38.02 47.96
C CYS A 766 -9.49 37.29 49.28
N VAL A 767 -9.67 35.98 49.34
CA VAL A 767 -9.10 35.06 50.35
C VAL A 767 -8.95 33.65 49.72
N PRO A 768 -8.25 32.65 50.31
CA PRO A 768 -6.95 32.24 49.79
C PRO A 768 -6.91 30.79 49.25
N LEU A 769 -5.72 30.34 48.84
CA LEU A 769 -5.41 28.92 48.68
C LEU A 769 -5.51 28.15 50.02
N LEU A 770 -5.81 26.86 49.89
CA LEU A 770 -5.53 25.79 50.85
C LEU A 770 -4.98 24.59 50.07
#